data_AF-A0A496U6W4-F1
#
_entry.id   AF-A0A496U6W4-F1
#
_cell.length_a   1.000
_cell.length_b   1.000
_cell.length_c   1.000
_cell.angle_alpha   90.00
_cell.angle_beta   90.00
_cell.angle_gamma   90.00
#
_symmetry.space_group_name_H-M   'P 1'
#
loop_
_entity.id
_entity.type
_entity.pdbx_description
1 polymer ?
#
loop_
_entity_poly.entity_id
_entity_poly.type
_entity_poly.pdbx_seq_one_letter_code
_entity_poly.pdbx_strand_id
1 'polypeptide(L)'
;MARPSRKTRVSSVIWLSASAVAFALFYVMLATGHMGGLIHLIVLKTTSSEGGKAVHVYGGSSDLFTFIRADSVVVVNDRGLRVAVFGADVKGSAFDYLVKSDVQCISVDSLVIRTPLPSNGPPDSSLAPIFLGTLAGMVTRTDTVKVAYGRVVDPEELILVDSMEFNGRIIDIENVELDVRTASAFIPGFGTATASGSLFIDSTGASFESFLVSCYPGSVTIDCRLNSDSTFTIGFNGSLSTGSVPELPSASVNVNGYGAGSIMKPVVVVSLSEGALQFDDTVLGFAADSVVSTREMCEVHGFSVSSGDMSASLSGELNYSDLSWRGVAQGFLHEIDISEYAPESPATSLSGSVIASGTGSGSYFNNGTILCQLNNGSVDEYDISAFTVNCDVNRRELSGTMETVFEGGSISSEFTASLGLDFKPVAWTAELDASIADCGFLAAVVCPAVSGACGLDVNVSGEGSMSAFSVSGDAAINHFSAEGIDLENASFSGLFASGVSGIQLTGNLQVDSACFSDSVSFSTAELFADVNVSGTPEDFIASGTAGFSSFSWNSITAGESQFSGEISSMRGGVEGGGRLDMDSIILSGTSYSLSALFSAEPGYVHLDSLCIGTPGDLSLDLSGQFQYGEDSLAFTMDGIALTRAGKLRLISEGDLEFVTDSTGMTLDTLWLDLPSGEIVADGWLHGDTLSANASLADVDIASFTSMLGLSVPISGILGAEFSSYGTLGDLKTVLAADIQHPTYDEWDQSDSLTLDLHSLEDSLVIDGVWTWTAGVRSGFRAATDHIWDTDHRLDIGLSDVAWLEAELTGVGDELFYLLPMPFKTSGASVSARVEYQRDSHDFSVGLASQFQKLYITDPGIQFPGLSAYITYPDQQAGDRYNGRVTLTSGEGQSASMQTTVLLDVEENFSFSDDAVPLVLEGYSLETDFNQWQTLVAGVGWLEISGSLFSSSDDLQEKPAISGKLNINQATISMGGGGTLEGSAGETSGGQGDFPIDLNIRVTGDRGIWFRNNYANVELSADVDITTVRGQVLIGGEVKAVRGGVYLLGREFRITQGNVRILQTNPLGVELDIQAEARIRSSVSGAEYTITVTVAGNPEEPDITLAGEGPSGVIDDRDIVTLLTAGMTYGELQQFDSSALGSVAGSVLGQWLARSIRDDVGLDALQFSPGFSSDSSSLVVNAGKYVLPDLFVSYTSDVFSSDAGTLRAQYFFNRDFFLEGSAKSTLTGNQDPSLELHYTYRY
;
A
#
# COMPACT_ATOMS: atom_id res chain seq x y z
N MET A 1 153.91 -83.83 -0.46
CA MET A 1 153.47 -85.26 -0.53
C MET A 1 152.31 -85.43 0.45
N ALA A 2 151.15 -86.01 0.12
CA ALA A 2 150.91 -87.42 -0.25
C ALA A 2 151.13 -88.45 0.92
N ARG A 3 150.55 -89.69 0.84
CA ARG A 3 150.67 -90.88 1.75
C ARG A 3 150.05 -90.70 3.18
N PRO A 4 150.34 -91.47 4.24
CA PRO A 4 149.36 -91.91 5.24
C PRO A 4 148.91 -90.84 6.25
N SER A 5 148.05 -89.86 5.93
CA SER A 5 148.24 -88.58 6.65
C SER A 5 146.97 -87.72 6.84
N ARG A 6 145.84 -88.14 7.45
CA ARG A 6 145.56 -88.39 8.89
C ARG A 6 145.93 -87.23 9.84
N LYS A 7 145.07 -86.21 9.95
CA LYS A 7 144.97 -85.21 11.03
C LYS A 7 143.87 -84.16 10.79
N THR A 8 143.57 -83.70 9.58
CA THR A 8 142.48 -84.11 8.67
C THR A 8 141.42 -85.04 9.30
N ARG A 9 140.12 -84.71 9.21
CA ARG A 9 139.01 -85.48 9.85
C ARG A 9 139.00 -85.47 11.39
N VAL A 10 139.05 -84.28 12.02
CA VAL A 10 138.50 -84.10 13.39
C VAL A 10 137.70 -82.78 13.67
N SER A 11 137.76 -81.67 12.89
CA SER A 11 137.15 -80.39 13.35
C SER A 11 135.79 -79.92 12.77
N SER A 12 135.24 -80.50 11.68
CA SER A 12 134.00 -79.99 11.03
C SER A 12 132.74 -80.87 11.18
N VAL A 13 132.86 -82.15 11.55
CA VAL A 13 131.70 -83.05 11.74
C VAL A 13 131.04 -82.83 13.11
N ILE A 14 131.79 -82.46 14.14
CA ILE A 14 131.23 -82.12 15.46
C ILE A 14 130.48 -80.78 15.39
N TRP A 15 130.91 -79.84 14.54
CA TRP A 15 130.16 -78.60 14.30
C TRP A 15 128.88 -78.84 13.48
N LEU A 16 128.86 -79.72 12.47
CA LEU A 16 127.62 -80.01 11.72
C LEU A 16 126.62 -80.89 12.49
N SER A 17 127.05 -81.84 13.33
CA SER A 17 126.14 -82.61 14.18
C SER A 17 125.71 -81.87 15.44
N ALA A 18 126.57 -81.02 16.02
CA ALA A 18 126.16 -80.12 17.10
C ALA A 18 125.22 -79.02 16.57
N SER A 19 125.44 -78.52 15.35
CA SER A 19 124.47 -77.64 14.69
C SER A 19 123.18 -78.37 14.35
N ALA A 20 123.17 -79.59 13.83
CA ALA A 20 121.93 -80.31 13.52
C ALA A 20 121.11 -80.67 14.79
N VAL A 21 121.76 -81.06 15.88
CA VAL A 21 121.09 -81.31 17.17
C VAL A 21 120.68 -80.00 17.84
N ALA A 22 121.48 -78.94 17.75
CA ALA A 22 121.09 -77.61 18.22
C ALA A 22 119.92 -77.05 17.40
N PHE A 23 119.89 -77.24 16.08
CA PHE A 23 118.77 -76.89 15.21
C PHE A 23 117.54 -77.76 15.48
N ALA A 24 117.69 -79.05 15.79
CA ALA A 24 116.58 -79.92 16.16
C ALA A 24 116.03 -79.63 17.57
N LEU A 25 116.89 -79.31 18.54
CA LEU A 25 116.48 -78.84 19.87
C LEU A 25 115.86 -77.45 19.80
N PHE A 26 116.43 -76.56 19.00
CA PHE A 26 115.87 -75.24 18.71
C PHE A 26 114.50 -75.38 18.05
N TYR A 27 114.36 -76.26 17.06
CA TYR A 27 113.09 -76.60 16.42
C TYR A 27 112.06 -77.16 17.41
N VAL A 28 112.44 -78.13 18.25
CA VAL A 28 111.53 -78.71 19.25
C VAL A 28 111.16 -77.67 20.32
N MET A 29 112.09 -76.84 20.78
CA MET A 29 111.82 -75.78 21.76
C MET A 29 110.98 -74.63 21.18
N LEU A 30 111.12 -74.35 19.89
CA LEU A 30 110.28 -73.43 19.14
C LEU A 30 108.86 -74.02 18.97
N ALA A 31 108.75 -75.29 18.55
CA ALA A 31 107.48 -75.97 18.30
C ALA A 31 106.67 -76.26 19.58
N THR A 32 107.36 -76.52 20.70
CA THR A 32 106.74 -76.76 22.02
C THR A 32 106.55 -75.47 22.85
N GLY A 33 106.85 -74.30 22.29
CA GLY A 33 106.65 -72.99 22.92
C GLY A 33 107.59 -72.65 24.09
N HIS A 34 108.55 -73.52 24.42
CA HIS A 34 109.54 -73.27 25.48
C HIS A 34 110.47 -72.08 25.18
N MET A 35 110.54 -71.64 23.93
CA MET A 35 111.24 -70.43 23.51
C MET A 35 110.38 -69.16 23.49
N GLY A 36 109.13 -69.20 23.97
CA GLY A 36 108.20 -68.07 23.92
C GLY A 36 108.77 -66.79 24.54
N GLY A 37 109.53 -66.88 25.64
CA GLY A 37 110.18 -65.71 26.26
C GLY A 37 111.30 -65.09 25.40
N LEU A 38 111.98 -65.91 24.59
CA LEU A 38 113.01 -65.45 23.67
C LEU A 38 112.38 -64.79 22.44
N ILE A 39 111.27 -65.35 21.93
CA ILE A 39 110.45 -64.75 20.89
C ILE A 39 109.89 -63.41 21.36
N HIS A 40 109.35 -63.34 22.59
CA HIS A 40 108.86 -62.11 23.20
C HIS A 40 109.93 -61.01 23.20
N LEU A 41 111.12 -61.32 23.72
CA LEU A 41 112.25 -60.39 23.81
C LEU A 41 112.72 -59.91 22.44
N ILE A 42 112.78 -60.82 21.45
CA ILE A 42 113.14 -60.47 20.07
C ILE A 42 112.09 -59.51 19.52
N VAL A 43 110.82 -59.88 19.52
CA VAL A 43 109.74 -59.07 18.93
C VAL A 43 109.64 -57.70 19.61
N LEU A 44 109.67 -57.67 20.95
CA LEU A 44 109.63 -56.42 21.72
C LEU A 44 110.80 -55.51 21.34
N LYS A 45 112.02 -56.03 21.32
CA LYS A 45 113.22 -55.24 21.01
C LYS A 45 113.27 -54.78 19.55
N THR A 46 112.70 -55.56 18.63
CA THR A 46 112.66 -55.24 17.19
C THR A 46 111.59 -54.19 16.89
N THR A 47 110.53 -54.11 17.70
CA THR A 47 109.40 -53.21 17.46
C THR A 47 109.48 -51.89 18.23
N SER A 48 110.30 -51.79 19.28
CA SER A 48 110.40 -50.62 20.16
C SER A 48 111.23 -49.43 19.61
N SER A 49 111.28 -49.19 18.30
CA SER A 49 112.05 -48.08 17.70
C SER A 49 111.30 -46.73 17.66
N GLU A 50 112.03 -45.63 17.44
CA GLU A 50 111.59 -44.22 17.46
C GLU A 50 110.26 -43.99 16.70
N GLY A 51 109.16 -44.07 17.45
CA GLY A 51 107.79 -44.05 16.94
C GLY A 51 106.72 -44.47 17.95
N GLY A 52 107.10 -44.78 19.20
CA GLY A 52 106.18 -44.87 20.35
C GLY A 52 105.33 -46.15 20.46
N LYS A 53 105.60 -47.22 19.69
CA LYS A 53 104.85 -48.49 19.71
C LYS A 53 105.69 -49.64 20.27
N ALA A 54 105.12 -50.47 21.16
CA ALA A 54 105.75 -51.68 21.69
C ALA A 54 104.85 -52.91 21.44
N VAL A 55 105.41 -53.96 20.84
CA VAL A 55 104.68 -55.22 20.57
C VAL A 55 105.16 -56.31 21.52
N HIS A 56 104.22 -56.82 22.31
CA HIS A 56 104.44 -57.87 23.29
C HIS A 56 103.83 -59.18 22.80
N VAL A 57 104.66 -60.18 22.47
CA VAL A 57 104.18 -61.52 22.07
C VAL A 57 104.40 -62.51 23.21
N TYR A 58 103.36 -63.09 23.77
CA TYR A 58 103.43 -64.07 24.85
C TYR A 58 103.05 -65.46 24.34
N GLY A 59 103.72 -66.50 24.86
CA GLY A 59 103.43 -67.89 24.49
C GLY A 59 103.78 -68.27 23.05
N GLY A 60 104.67 -67.50 22.40
CA GLY A 60 105.07 -67.75 21.01
C GLY A 60 105.62 -69.17 20.81
N SER A 61 105.02 -69.93 19.91
CA SER A 61 105.50 -71.24 19.46
C SER A 61 105.40 -71.33 17.94
N SER A 62 106.33 -72.02 17.30
CA SER A 62 106.29 -72.28 15.86
C SER A 62 106.98 -73.59 15.54
N ASP A 63 106.37 -74.41 14.71
CA ASP A 63 107.00 -75.61 14.15
C ASP A 63 107.72 -75.33 12.82
N LEU A 64 107.93 -74.05 12.46
CA LEU A 64 108.57 -73.56 11.22
C LEU A 64 107.93 -74.00 9.88
N PHE A 65 107.14 -75.08 9.85
CA PHE A 65 106.66 -75.70 8.62
C PHE A 65 105.15 -75.65 8.46
N THR A 66 104.37 -75.48 9.54
CA THR A 66 102.90 -75.60 9.47
C THR A 66 102.14 -74.67 10.42
N PHE A 67 102.63 -74.39 11.62
CA PHE A 67 101.91 -73.57 12.61
C PHE A 67 102.83 -72.57 13.33
N ILE A 68 102.28 -71.40 13.60
CA ILE A 68 102.83 -70.36 14.49
C ILE A 68 101.69 -69.96 15.43
N ARG A 69 101.88 -70.10 16.74
CA ARG A 69 100.88 -69.75 17.74
C ARG A 69 101.44 -68.74 18.72
N ALA A 70 100.57 -67.87 19.22
CA ALA A 70 100.84 -67.01 20.36
C ALA A 70 99.62 -66.98 21.27
N ASP A 71 99.84 -67.19 22.57
CA ASP A 71 98.79 -67.09 23.58
C ASP A 71 98.20 -65.67 23.62
N SER A 72 99.05 -64.65 23.47
CA SER A 72 98.59 -63.28 23.27
C SER A 72 99.61 -62.39 22.58
N VAL A 73 99.13 -61.42 21.82
CA VAL A 73 99.93 -60.35 21.22
C VAL A 73 99.33 -59.02 21.65
N VAL A 74 100.07 -58.25 22.46
CA VAL A 74 99.62 -56.96 22.97
C VAL A 74 100.48 -55.86 22.39
N VAL A 75 99.88 -54.99 21.60
CA VAL A 75 100.48 -53.76 21.08
C VAL A 75 100.05 -52.61 21.98
N VAL A 76 101.01 -51.84 22.48
CA VAL A 76 100.75 -50.65 23.29
C VAL A 76 101.48 -49.46 22.68
N ASN A 77 100.86 -48.28 22.68
CA ASN A 77 101.56 -47.04 22.41
C ASN A 77 101.62 -46.12 23.63
N ASP A 78 102.46 -45.10 23.54
CA ASP A 78 102.68 -44.05 24.53
C ASP A 78 101.46 -43.12 24.80
N ARG A 79 100.43 -43.16 23.94
CA ARG A 79 99.20 -42.36 24.04
C ARG A 79 97.99 -43.13 24.57
N GLY A 80 98.18 -44.36 25.04
CA GLY A 80 97.12 -45.18 25.64
C GLY A 80 96.38 -46.12 24.68
N LEU A 81 96.73 -46.17 23.39
CA LEU A 81 96.24 -47.22 22.48
C LEU A 81 96.76 -48.57 22.97
N ARG A 82 95.86 -49.53 23.18
CA ARG A 82 96.20 -50.91 23.52
C ARG A 82 95.41 -51.87 22.64
N VAL A 83 96.09 -52.61 21.77
CA VAL A 83 95.51 -53.68 20.96
C VAL A 83 95.99 -55.01 21.53
N ALA A 84 95.11 -55.75 22.19
CA ALA A 84 95.40 -57.04 22.78
C ALA A 84 94.69 -58.15 21.99
N VAL A 85 95.48 -58.98 21.34
CA VAL A 85 95.07 -60.20 20.64
C VAL A 85 95.30 -61.37 21.60
N PHE A 86 94.30 -62.22 21.81
CA PHE A 86 94.39 -63.43 22.63
C PHE A 86 94.08 -64.64 21.75
N GLY A 87 94.86 -65.72 21.91
CA GLY A 87 94.72 -66.95 21.13
C GLY A 87 94.93 -66.72 19.63
N ALA A 88 96.14 -66.33 19.23
CA ALA A 88 96.49 -66.14 17.83
C ALA A 88 97.12 -67.43 17.25
N ASP A 89 96.47 -68.07 16.28
CA ASP A 89 96.96 -69.24 15.54
C ASP A 89 97.14 -68.88 14.06
N VAL A 90 98.37 -68.95 13.57
CA VAL A 90 98.73 -68.75 12.17
C VAL A 90 99.16 -70.10 11.60
N LYS A 91 98.35 -70.64 10.70
CA LYS A 91 98.62 -71.87 9.98
C LYS A 91 99.27 -71.53 8.63
N GLY A 92 100.47 -72.02 8.40
CA GLY A 92 101.27 -71.75 7.19
C GLY A 92 102.73 -72.13 7.42
N SER A 93 103.46 -72.36 6.33
CA SER A 93 104.90 -72.62 6.42
C SER A 93 105.65 -71.31 6.63
N ALA A 94 106.59 -71.26 7.59
CA ALA A 94 107.44 -70.08 7.77
C ALA A 94 108.32 -69.83 6.52
N PHE A 95 108.57 -70.87 5.72
CA PHE A 95 109.23 -70.73 4.43
C PHE A 95 108.36 -70.00 3.40
N ASP A 96 107.07 -70.33 3.30
CA ASP A 96 106.15 -69.64 2.39
C ASP A 96 105.95 -68.18 2.82
N TYR A 97 105.91 -67.92 4.13
CA TYR A 97 105.93 -66.56 4.67
C TYR A 97 107.21 -65.79 4.29
N LEU A 98 108.40 -66.39 4.45
CA LEU A 98 109.67 -65.71 4.16
C LEU A 98 109.92 -65.47 2.67
N VAL A 99 109.36 -66.30 1.78
CA VAL A 99 109.60 -66.23 0.32
C VAL A 99 108.49 -65.51 -0.43
N LYS A 100 107.23 -65.71 -0.03
CA LYS A 100 106.05 -65.20 -0.73
C LYS A 100 105.17 -64.30 0.14
N SER A 101 105.49 -64.14 1.43
CA SER A 101 104.67 -63.41 2.37
C SER A 101 103.24 -63.94 2.43
N ASP A 102 103.07 -65.27 2.47
CA ASP A 102 101.76 -65.95 2.38
C ASP A 102 101.61 -67.03 3.48
N VAL A 103 100.43 -67.12 4.10
CA VAL A 103 100.07 -68.12 5.14
C VAL A 103 98.65 -68.65 4.92
N GLN A 104 98.38 -69.92 5.22
CA GLN A 104 97.08 -70.54 4.95
C GLN A 104 95.93 -69.94 5.77
N CYS A 105 96.12 -69.70 7.07
CA CYS A 105 95.06 -69.15 7.92
C CYS A 105 95.63 -68.35 9.09
N ILE A 106 94.97 -67.26 9.46
CA ILE A 106 95.22 -66.49 10.69
C ILE A 106 93.93 -66.54 11.49
N SER A 107 93.94 -67.13 12.68
CA SER A 107 92.79 -67.17 13.58
C SER A 107 93.15 -66.48 14.89
N VAL A 108 92.22 -65.70 15.42
CA VAL A 108 92.32 -64.98 16.69
C VAL A 108 91.08 -65.30 17.50
N ASP A 109 91.24 -65.76 18.73
CA ASP A 109 90.11 -66.06 19.61
C ASP A 109 89.46 -64.79 20.16
N SER A 110 90.27 -63.82 20.61
CA SER A 110 89.75 -62.55 21.12
C SER A 110 90.63 -61.34 20.75
N LEU A 111 89.99 -60.28 20.27
CA LEU A 111 90.63 -58.99 19.96
C LEU A 111 90.06 -57.87 20.85
N VAL A 112 90.89 -57.27 21.69
CA VAL A 112 90.48 -56.14 22.54
C VAL A 112 91.27 -54.90 22.13
N ILE A 113 90.57 -53.86 21.69
CA ILE A 113 91.16 -52.56 21.32
C ILE A 113 90.70 -51.52 22.33
N ARG A 114 91.64 -50.86 22.99
CA ARG A 114 91.38 -49.64 23.78
C ARG A 114 91.92 -48.45 23.02
N THR A 115 91.08 -47.47 22.75
CA THR A 115 91.45 -46.28 21.96
C THR A 115 92.36 -45.33 22.77
N PRO A 116 93.21 -44.52 22.11
CA PRO A 116 94.11 -43.59 22.79
C PRO A 116 93.37 -42.37 23.38
N LEU A 117 94.01 -41.66 24.30
CA LEU A 117 93.51 -40.39 24.83
C LEU A 117 93.36 -39.34 23.70
N PRO A 118 92.28 -38.54 23.68
CA PRO A 118 92.11 -37.45 22.71
C PRO A 118 93.29 -36.46 22.78
N SER A 119 93.82 -36.00 21.63
CA SER A 119 94.90 -35.03 21.61
C SER A 119 94.39 -33.60 21.85
N ASN A 120 95.10 -32.80 22.67
CA ASN A 120 94.81 -31.37 22.87
C ASN A 120 95.33 -30.45 21.74
N GLY A 121 95.89 -31.01 20.67
CA GLY A 121 96.24 -30.29 19.44
C GLY A 121 95.14 -30.44 18.38
N PRO A 122 95.11 -29.59 17.33
CA PRO A 122 94.23 -29.82 16.20
C PRO A 122 94.50 -31.23 15.66
N PRO A 123 93.45 -32.05 15.42
CA PRO A 123 93.64 -33.39 14.89
C PRO A 123 94.47 -33.30 13.61
N ASP A 124 95.43 -34.22 13.43
CA ASP A 124 96.24 -34.26 12.22
C ASP A 124 95.30 -34.26 11.01
N SER A 125 95.51 -33.31 10.10
CA SER A 125 94.64 -33.08 8.94
C SER A 125 94.78 -34.15 7.86
N SER A 126 95.44 -35.28 8.15
CA SER A 126 95.70 -36.37 7.22
C SER A 126 95.75 -37.74 7.91
N LEU A 127 95.02 -38.72 7.36
CA LEU A 127 95.10 -40.14 7.68
C LEU A 127 96.27 -40.89 7.01
N ALA A 128 97.10 -40.22 6.21
CA ALA A 128 98.23 -40.84 5.50
C ALA A 128 99.15 -41.64 6.42
N PRO A 129 99.49 -41.18 7.65
CA PRO A 129 100.30 -41.98 8.57
C PRO A 129 99.60 -43.27 9.04
N ILE A 130 98.27 -43.26 9.11
CA ILE A 130 97.46 -44.42 9.52
C ILE A 130 97.41 -45.46 8.39
N PHE A 131 97.19 -45.04 7.14
CA PHE A 131 97.20 -45.96 6.00
C PHE A 131 98.59 -46.49 5.69
N LEU A 132 99.61 -45.63 5.68
CA LEU A 132 101.01 -46.08 5.57
C LEU A 132 101.36 -47.04 6.71
N GLY A 133 100.90 -46.76 7.92
CA GLY A 133 101.08 -47.65 9.07
C GLY A 133 100.33 -48.98 8.95
N THR A 134 99.14 -48.98 8.35
CA THR A 134 98.33 -50.19 8.14
C THR A 134 98.92 -51.05 7.03
N LEU A 135 99.32 -50.46 5.91
CA LEU A 135 100.07 -51.13 4.85
C LEU A 135 101.39 -51.71 5.36
N ALA A 136 102.14 -50.94 6.15
CA ALA A 136 103.36 -51.45 6.77
C ALA A 136 103.10 -52.59 7.77
N GLY A 137 101.89 -52.66 8.34
CA GLY A 137 101.47 -53.72 9.26
C GLY A 137 100.94 -54.98 8.57
N MET A 138 100.42 -54.87 7.35
CA MET A 138 99.88 -55.97 6.56
C MET A 138 100.98 -56.64 5.76
N VAL A 139 101.71 -57.53 6.41
CA VAL A 139 102.91 -58.17 5.85
C VAL A 139 102.65 -59.56 5.28
N THR A 140 101.40 -60.04 5.29
CA THR A 140 101.06 -61.44 4.93
C THR A 140 99.72 -61.60 4.20
N ARG A 141 99.71 -62.34 3.08
CA ARG A 141 98.51 -62.85 2.39
C ARG A 141 97.97 -64.09 3.11
N THR A 142 96.65 -64.32 3.09
CA THR A 142 96.09 -65.53 3.70
C THR A 142 94.73 -65.95 3.18
N ASP A 143 94.51 -67.27 3.06
CA ASP A 143 93.24 -67.85 2.61
C ASP A 143 92.09 -67.66 3.61
N THR A 144 92.37 -67.51 4.90
CA THR A 144 91.34 -67.25 5.92
C THR A 144 91.90 -66.47 7.12
N VAL A 145 91.42 -65.26 7.37
CA VAL A 145 91.56 -64.52 8.63
C VAL A 145 90.28 -64.67 9.44
N LYS A 146 90.36 -65.14 10.68
CA LYS A 146 89.22 -65.24 11.59
C LYS A 146 89.51 -64.51 12.91
N VAL A 147 88.57 -63.71 13.38
CA VAL A 147 88.49 -63.19 14.75
C VAL A 147 87.20 -63.72 15.34
N ALA A 148 87.27 -64.53 16.39
CA ALA A 148 86.10 -65.18 16.98
C ALA A 148 85.30 -64.27 17.91
N TYR A 149 85.95 -63.27 18.52
CA TYR A 149 85.29 -62.25 19.34
C TYR A 149 86.18 -61.02 19.43
N GLY A 150 85.58 -59.84 19.52
CA GLY A 150 86.34 -58.63 19.70
C GLY A 150 85.52 -57.50 20.28
N ARG A 151 86.22 -56.59 20.95
CA ARG A 151 85.59 -55.43 21.56
C ARG A 151 86.51 -54.22 21.46
N VAL A 152 85.90 -53.07 21.22
CA VAL A 152 86.55 -51.77 21.21
C VAL A 152 85.99 -50.96 22.37
N VAL A 153 86.87 -50.49 23.25
CA VAL A 153 86.51 -49.64 24.38
C VAL A 153 87.23 -48.30 24.30
N ASP A 154 86.59 -47.27 24.82
CA ASP A 154 87.19 -45.95 24.92
C ASP A 154 88.23 -45.88 26.08
N PRO A 155 88.88 -44.72 26.32
CA PRO A 155 89.80 -44.56 27.45
C PRO A 155 89.13 -44.70 28.83
N GLU A 156 87.80 -44.61 28.94
CA GLU A 156 87.00 -44.72 30.18
C GLU A 156 86.34 -46.11 30.34
N GLU A 157 86.67 -47.09 29.49
CA GLU A 157 86.10 -48.44 29.43
C GLU A 157 84.62 -48.50 28.96
N LEU A 158 84.11 -47.43 28.33
CA LEU A 158 82.83 -47.48 27.63
C LEU A 158 82.94 -48.38 26.41
N ILE A 159 81.99 -49.32 26.28
CA ILE A 159 81.91 -50.22 25.13
C ILE A 159 81.47 -49.42 23.90
N LEU A 160 82.39 -49.26 22.94
CA LEU A 160 82.12 -48.62 21.65
C LEU A 160 81.66 -49.64 20.60
N VAL A 161 82.26 -50.84 20.64
CA VAL A 161 81.91 -51.97 19.78
C VAL A 161 82.09 -53.24 20.61
N ASP A 162 81.13 -54.16 20.58
CA ASP A 162 81.21 -55.45 21.27
C ASP A 162 80.89 -56.60 20.32
N SER A 163 81.20 -57.84 20.74
CA SER A 163 80.86 -59.05 19.99
C SER A 163 81.32 -59.01 18.53
N MET A 164 82.50 -58.44 18.28
CA MET A 164 83.10 -58.36 16.96
C MET A 164 83.59 -59.74 16.50
N GLU A 165 82.87 -60.36 15.59
CA GLU A 165 83.34 -61.55 14.87
C GLU A 165 83.80 -61.12 13.48
N PHE A 166 84.91 -61.67 13.00
CA PHE A 166 85.43 -61.40 11.66
C PHE A 166 85.84 -62.70 11.01
N ASN A 167 85.53 -62.87 9.73
CA ASN A 167 85.96 -63.98 8.92
C ASN A 167 86.15 -63.47 7.51
N GLY A 168 87.36 -63.57 6.99
CA GLY A 168 87.71 -63.08 5.67
C GLY A 168 88.96 -63.75 5.12
N ARG A 169 89.55 -63.16 4.08
CA ARG A 169 90.71 -63.65 3.35
C ARG A 169 91.55 -62.44 2.92
N ILE A 170 92.87 -62.46 3.11
CA ILE A 170 93.77 -61.41 2.57
C ILE A 170 94.31 -61.90 1.23
N ILE A 171 93.92 -61.23 0.14
CA ILE A 171 94.22 -61.59 -1.24
C ILE A 171 95.54 -60.94 -1.71
N ASP A 172 95.75 -59.66 -1.37
CA ASP A 172 96.94 -58.88 -1.70
C ASP A 172 97.43 -58.09 -0.47
N ILE A 173 98.72 -57.72 -0.45
CA ILE A 173 99.41 -57.01 0.63
C ILE A 173 100.14 -55.74 0.16
N GLU A 174 100.41 -55.57 -1.15
CA GLU A 174 100.99 -54.31 -1.66
C GLU A 174 99.93 -53.20 -1.71
N ASN A 175 98.77 -53.55 -2.27
CA ASN A 175 97.51 -52.85 -2.05
C ASN A 175 96.63 -53.88 -1.36
N VAL A 176 96.44 -53.73 -0.06
CA VAL A 176 95.79 -54.75 0.77
C VAL A 176 94.38 -54.97 0.25
N GLU A 177 94.07 -56.20 -0.18
CA GLU A 177 92.72 -56.61 -0.55
C GLU A 177 92.27 -57.69 0.43
N LEU A 178 91.16 -57.45 1.11
CA LEU A 178 90.59 -58.28 2.16
C LEU A 178 89.16 -58.66 1.78
N ASP A 179 88.96 -59.89 1.32
CA ASP A 179 87.65 -60.48 1.08
C ASP A 179 87.02 -60.90 2.41
N VAL A 180 86.10 -60.11 2.92
CA VAL A 180 85.37 -60.33 4.17
C VAL A 180 84.16 -61.21 3.91
N ARG A 181 84.24 -62.48 4.31
CA ARG A 181 83.12 -63.43 4.21
C ARG A 181 81.98 -63.07 5.16
N THR A 182 82.31 -62.78 6.41
CA THR A 182 81.35 -62.33 7.43
C THR A 182 82.10 -61.51 8.49
N ALA A 183 81.63 -60.31 8.80
CA ALA A 183 82.08 -59.50 9.93
C ALA A 183 80.84 -59.03 10.69
N SER A 184 80.68 -59.41 11.94
CA SER A 184 79.56 -58.96 12.76
C SER A 184 80.03 -58.23 13.99
N ALA A 185 79.31 -57.20 14.42
CA ALA A 185 79.56 -56.55 15.70
C ALA A 185 78.27 -55.99 16.28
N PHE A 186 78.16 -56.03 17.60
CA PHE A 186 77.13 -55.31 18.34
C PHE A 186 77.57 -53.86 18.55
N ILE A 187 76.76 -52.93 18.07
CA ILE A 187 76.96 -51.50 18.25
C ILE A 187 75.83 -50.99 19.16
N PRO A 188 76.14 -50.47 20.35
CA PRO A 188 75.12 -49.89 21.25
C PRO A 188 74.27 -48.84 20.52
N GLY A 189 72.95 -49.02 20.54
CA GLY A 189 71.98 -48.16 19.84
C GLY A 189 71.61 -48.59 18.42
N PHE A 190 72.45 -49.39 17.73
CA PHE A 190 72.21 -49.85 16.34
C PHE A 190 72.01 -51.37 16.22
N GLY A 191 72.20 -52.12 17.31
CA GLY A 191 72.01 -53.57 17.35
C GLY A 191 73.18 -54.37 16.77
N THR A 192 72.94 -55.63 16.40
CA THR A 192 73.96 -56.46 15.75
C THR A 192 74.01 -56.12 14.26
N ALA A 193 75.13 -55.54 13.83
CA ALA A 193 75.42 -55.34 12.42
C ALA A 193 76.22 -56.54 11.90
N THR A 194 75.76 -57.19 10.84
CA THR A 194 76.49 -58.25 10.13
C THR A 194 76.87 -57.74 8.75
N ALA A 195 78.10 -57.97 8.32
CA ALA A 195 78.66 -57.40 7.11
C ALA A 195 79.45 -58.42 6.28
N SER A 196 79.47 -58.30 4.96
CA SER A 196 80.28 -59.14 4.06
C SER A 196 80.62 -58.40 2.76
N GLY A 197 81.81 -58.60 2.20
CA GLY A 197 82.26 -57.98 0.94
C GLY A 197 83.78 -57.75 0.92
N SER A 198 84.30 -56.98 -0.03
CA SER A 198 85.74 -56.75 -0.15
C SER A 198 86.16 -55.39 0.44
N LEU A 199 87.20 -55.39 1.27
CA LEU A 199 87.89 -54.21 1.80
C LEU A 199 89.27 -54.07 1.13
N PHE A 200 89.53 -52.92 0.53
CA PHE A 200 90.79 -52.55 -0.07
C PHE A 200 91.49 -51.48 0.79
N ILE A 201 92.80 -51.54 0.97
CA ILE A 201 93.59 -50.52 1.67
C ILE A 201 94.89 -50.30 0.90
N ASP A 202 95.17 -49.07 0.50
CA ASP A 202 96.41 -48.65 -0.16
C ASP A 202 97.00 -47.39 0.52
N SER A 203 98.06 -46.83 -0.07
CA SER A 203 98.76 -45.66 0.50
C SER A 203 97.93 -44.38 0.41
N THR A 204 96.93 -44.38 -0.45
CA THR A 204 96.03 -43.27 -0.73
C THR A 204 94.73 -43.35 0.07
N GLY A 205 94.32 -44.53 0.56
CA GLY A 205 93.11 -44.70 1.36
C GLY A 205 92.69 -46.15 1.62
N ALA A 206 91.52 -46.34 2.25
CA ALA A 206 90.85 -47.63 2.40
C ALA A 206 89.44 -47.59 1.81
N SER A 207 89.04 -48.57 1.01
CA SER A 207 87.71 -48.66 0.40
C SER A 207 86.98 -49.97 0.68
N PHE A 208 85.66 -49.89 0.84
CA PHE A 208 84.75 -51.02 0.79
C PHE A 208 84.06 -51.01 -0.57
N GLU A 209 83.97 -52.14 -1.25
CA GLU A 209 83.15 -52.27 -2.47
C GLU A 209 82.10 -53.36 -2.27
N SER A 210 80.83 -53.03 -2.59
CA SER A 210 79.66 -53.91 -2.47
C SER A 210 79.52 -54.58 -1.10
N PHE A 211 79.81 -53.84 -0.03
CA PHE A 211 79.86 -54.36 1.33
C PHE A 211 78.47 -54.42 1.94
N LEU A 212 77.82 -55.58 1.87
CA LEU A 212 76.47 -55.77 2.40
C LEU A 212 76.48 -55.75 3.93
N VAL A 213 75.85 -54.73 4.52
CA VAL A 213 75.62 -54.59 5.96
C VAL A 213 74.14 -54.82 6.26
N SER A 214 73.82 -55.82 7.07
CA SER A 214 72.48 -56.03 7.62
C SER A 214 72.48 -55.66 9.10
N CYS A 215 71.64 -54.71 9.49
CA CYS A 215 71.42 -54.29 10.87
C CYS A 215 69.94 -54.02 11.09
N TYR A 216 69.51 -53.74 12.31
CA TYR A 216 68.14 -53.27 12.53
C TYR A 216 68.06 -51.80 12.10
N PRO A 217 67.10 -51.35 11.25
CA PRO A 217 65.90 -52.03 10.74
C PRO A 217 65.99 -52.56 9.28
N GLY A 218 67.15 -52.88 8.71
CA GLY A 218 67.23 -53.45 7.35
C GLY A 218 68.62 -53.78 6.80
N SER A 219 68.69 -54.05 5.49
CA SER A 219 69.94 -54.42 4.80
C SER A 219 70.38 -53.35 3.81
N VAL A 220 71.63 -52.90 3.93
CA VAL A 220 72.25 -51.84 3.14
C VAL A 220 73.60 -52.29 2.61
N THR A 221 73.78 -52.20 1.30
CA THR A 221 75.07 -52.39 0.62
C THR A 221 75.87 -51.10 0.70
N ILE A 222 77.13 -51.15 1.11
CA ILE A 222 77.98 -49.98 1.35
C ILE A 222 79.21 -50.02 0.42
N ASP A 223 79.45 -48.91 -0.26
CA ASP A 223 80.67 -48.64 -1.04
C ASP A 223 81.40 -47.46 -0.41
N CYS A 224 82.51 -47.69 0.29
CA CYS A 224 83.26 -46.64 0.98
C CYS A 224 84.64 -46.44 0.37
N ARG A 225 85.23 -45.27 0.52
CA ARG A 225 86.64 -44.93 0.31
C ARG A 225 87.02 -43.81 1.27
N LEU A 226 87.87 -44.12 2.24
CA LEU A 226 88.47 -43.21 3.20
C LEU A 226 89.88 -42.86 2.70
N ASN A 227 90.12 -41.61 2.31
CA ASN A 227 91.40 -41.16 1.78
C ASN A 227 92.37 -40.71 2.87
N SER A 228 93.64 -40.71 2.50
CA SER A 228 94.78 -40.34 3.32
C SER A 228 94.80 -38.87 3.74
N ASP A 229 94.01 -37.98 3.14
CA ASP A 229 93.85 -36.57 3.54
C ASP A 229 92.69 -36.36 4.53
N SER A 230 92.24 -37.44 5.19
CA SER A 230 91.10 -37.43 6.11
C SER A 230 89.77 -37.10 5.44
N THR A 231 89.70 -37.15 4.11
CA THR A 231 88.43 -37.16 3.38
C THR A 231 87.90 -38.57 3.24
N PHE A 232 86.59 -38.74 3.20
CA PHE A 232 85.95 -40.01 2.88
C PHE A 232 84.88 -39.80 1.82
N THR A 233 84.51 -40.89 1.18
CA THR A 233 83.31 -41.05 0.36
C THR A 233 82.68 -42.39 0.76
N ILE A 234 81.40 -42.45 1.11
CA ILE A 234 80.69 -43.67 1.48
C ILE A 234 79.34 -43.69 0.81
N GLY A 235 79.22 -44.34 -0.33
CA GLY A 235 77.94 -44.76 -0.90
C GLY A 235 77.30 -45.85 -0.05
N PHE A 236 75.98 -45.85 0.05
CA PHE A 236 75.23 -46.94 0.65
C PHE A 236 73.85 -47.05 0.00
N ASN A 237 73.40 -48.26 -0.32
CA ASN A 237 72.13 -48.54 -0.99
C ASN A 237 71.46 -49.79 -0.40
N GLY A 238 70.21 -49.68 0.05
CA GLY A 238 69.51 -50.76 0.73
C GLY A 238 68.05 -50.48 1.01
N SER A 239 67.42 -51.36 1.79
CA SER A 239 66.06 -51.18 2.27
C SER A 239 66.01 -51.27 3.80
N LEU A 240 65.22 -50.39 4.41
CA LEU A 240 64.92 -50.31 5.84
C LEU A 240 63.43 -50.60 6.04
N SER A 241 63.07 -51.39 7.04
CA SER A 241 61.67 -51.62 7.39
C SER A 241 61.43 -51.79 8.89
N THR A 242 60.41 -51.10 9.39
CA THR A 242 59.96 -51.18 10.78
C THR A 242 58.98 -52.32 11.03
N GLY A 243 58.61 -53.12 10.02
CA GLY A 243 57.61 -54.20 10.17
C GLY A 243 57.97 -55.31 11.17
N SER A 244 59.20 -55.29 11.69
CA SER A 244 59.68 -56.18 12.76
C SER A 244 59.81 -55.49 14.13
N VAL A 245 59.46 -54.19 14.24
CA VAL A 245 59.48 -53.39 15.46
C VAL A 245 58.09 -53.37 16.12
N PRO A 246 57.92 -53.83 17.38
CA PRO A 246 56.67 -53.67 18.10
C PRO A 246 56.32 -52.20 18.34
N GLU A 247 55.03 -51.84 18.31
CA GLU A 247 54.48 -50.50 18.61
C GLU A 247 54.80 -49.38 17.60
N LEU A 248 55.53 -49.66 16.51
CA LEU A 248 55.69 -48.72 15.41
C LEU A 248 54.76 -49.08 14.22
N PRO A 249 54.23 -48.08 13.49
CA PRO A 249 53.53 -48.32 12.23
C PRO A 249 54.43 -49.06 11.24
N SER A 250 53.84 -49.91 10.40
CA SER A 250 54.58 -50.65 9.37
C SER A 250 55.11 -49.67 8.34
N ALA A 251 56.42 -49.44 8.33
CA ALA A 251 57.12 -48.60 7.40
C ALA A 251 58.17 -49.43 6.64
N SER A 252 58.36 -49.12 5.37
CA SER A 252 59.46 -49.63 4.54
C SER A 252 60.00 -48.51 3.69
N VAL A 253 61.30 -48.47 3.41
CA VAL A 253 61.91 -47.46 2.53
C VAL A 253 63.20 -47.98 1.93
N ASN A 254 63.44 -47.70 0.66
CA ASN A 254 64.75 -47.89 0.06
C ASN A 254 65.61 -46.65 0.33
N VAL A 255 66.77 -46.87 0.94
CA VAL A 255 67.74 -45.82 1.26
C VAL A 255 68.91 -45.93 0.30
N ASN A 256 69.23 -44.83 -0.37
CA ASN A 256 70.43 -44.73 -1.20
C ASN A 256 71.13 -43.41 -0.88
N GLY A 257 72.30 -43.45 -0.28
CA GLY A 257 73.01 -42.25 0.13
C GLY A 257 74.47 -42.30 -0.25
N TYR A 258 75.13 -41.16 -0.17
CA TYR A 258 76.56 -41.10 -0.03
C TYR A 258 76.97 -40.11 1.05
N GLY A 259 77.91 -40.47 1.91
CA GLY A 259 78.64 -39.52 2.76
C GLY A 259 79.92 -39.10 2.08
N ALA A 260 80.30 -37.83 2.16
CA ALA A 260 81.58 -37.37 1.68
C ALA A 260 82.13 -36.18 2.49
N GLY A 261 83.41 -35.89 2.31
CA GLY A 261 84.07 -34.73 2.94
C GLY A 261 85.07 -35.13 4.01
N SER A 262 85.53 -34.17 4.81
CA SER A 262 86.48 -34.45 5.87
C SER A 262 85.79 -35.15 7.04
N ILE A 263 86.44 -36.12 7.69
CA ILE A 263 85.94 -36.75 8.92
C ILE A 263 85.55 -35.72 10.01
N MET A 264 86.19 -34.53 10.00
CA MET A 264 85.90 -33.44 10.94
C MET A 264 84.66 -32.62 10.57
N LYS A 265 84.27 -32.64 9.29
CA LYS A 265 83.09 -31.96 8.72
C LYS A 265 82.41 -32.90 7.72
N PRO A 266 81.86 -34.04 8.18
CA PRO A 266 81.23 -35.00 7.30
C PRO A 266 79.97 -34.36 6.72
N VAL A 267 79.72 -34.59 5.43
CA VAL A 267 78.44 -34.29 4.78
C VAL A 267 77.86 -35.63 4.36
N VAL A 268 76.73 -36.03 4.96
CA VAL A 268 76.03 -37.26 4.61
C VAL A 268 74.80 -36.88 3.81
N VAL A 269 74.72 -37.34 2.57
CA VAL A 269 73.59 -37.12 1.67
C VAL A 269 72.84 -38.45 1.53
N VAL A 270 71.56 -38.50 1.87
CA VAL A 270 70.75 -39.73 1.82
C VAL A 270 69.50 -39.49 0.99
N SER A 271 69.36 -40.16 -0.14
CA SER A 271 68.07 -40.27 -0.82
C SER A 271 67.24 -41.41 -0.24
N LEU A 272 65.95 -41.17 -0.08
CA LEU A 272 64.94 -42.14 0.31
C LEU A 272 64.05 -42.36 -0.92
N SER A 273 63.77 -43.61 -1.28
CA SER A 273 62.95 -43.95 -2.44
C SER A 273 62.03 -45.11 -2.09
N GLU A 274 60.87 -45.19 -2.73
CA GLU A 274 59.88 -46.27 -2.48
C GLU A 274 59.56 -46.48 -0.99
N GLY A 275 59.49 -45.39 -0.23
CA GLY A 275 58.98 -45.39 1.13
C GLY A 275 57.49 -45.69 1.14
N ALA A 276 57.03 -46.47 2.10
CA ALA A 276 55.63 -46.72 2.36
C ALA A 276 55.43 -46.80 3.87
N LEU A 277 54.40 -46.13 4.38
CA LEU A 277 54.00 -46.09 5.78
C LEU A 277 52.52 -46.48 5.85
N GLN A 278 52.20 -47.60 6.50
CA GLN A 278 50.83 -47.98 6.80
C GLN A 278 50.35 -47.19 8.03
N PHE A 279 49.32 -46.37 7.86
CA PHE A 279 48.67 -45.65 8.94
C PHE A 279 47.16 -45.92 8.85
N ASP A 280 46.61 -46.64 9.83
CA ASP A 280 45.27 -47.24 9.78
C ASP A 280 45.01 -47.98 8.44
N ASP A 281 43.95 -47.63 7.71
CA ASP A 281 43.58 -48.24 6.41
C ASP A 281 44.30 -47.61 5.21
N THR A 282 45.15 -46.59 5.42
CA THR A 282 45.79 -45.81 4.35
C THR A 282 47.28 -46.11 4.22
N VAL A 283 47.75 -46.29 2.99
CA VAL A 283 49.19 -46.47 2.66
C VAL A 283 49.75 -45.13 2.19
N LEU A 284 50.64 -44.53 2.99
CA LEU A 284 51.37 -43.31 2.65
C LEU A 284 52.72 -43.68 2.02
N GLY A 285 52.84 -43.52 0.71
CA GLY A 285 54.13 -43.49 0.04
C GLY A 285 55.00 -42.33 0.56
N PHE A 286 56.31 -42.49 0.63
CA PHE A 286 57.23 -41.39 0.89
C PHE A 286 58.58 -41.58 0.19
N ALA A 287 59.25 -40.49 -0.15
CA ALA A 287 60.58 -40.46 -0.74
C ALA A 287 61.29 -39.19 -0.28
N ALA A 288 62.60 -39.10 -0.49
CA ALA A 288 63.38 -37.91 -0.24
C ALA A 288 64.53 -37.84 -1.22
N ASP A 289 64.63 -36.76 -2.00
CA ASP A 289 65.71 -36.63 -2.98
C ASP A 289 67.09 -36.58 -2.29
N SER A 290 67.20 -35.84 -1.17
CA SER A 290 68.38 -35.87 -0.33
C SER A 290 68.15 -35.36 1.09
N VAL A 291 68.56 -36.13 2.08
CA VAL A 291 68.74 -35.73 3.47
C VAL A 291 70.22 -35.45 3.66
N VAL A 292 70.61 -34.19 3.76
CA VAL A 292 71.98 -33.71 3.92
C VAL A 292 72.24 -33.43 5.39
N SER A 293 72.86 -34.37 6.11
CA SER A 293 73.30 -34.16 7.49
C SER A 293 74.77 -33.77 7.55
N THR A 294 75.06 -32.69 8.27
CA THR A 294 76.41 -32.29 8.69
C THR A 294 76.57 -32.46 10.20
N ARG A 295 77.67 -31.97 10.78
CA ARG A 295 77.88 -31.98 12.25
C ARG A 295 77.01 -30.96 12.99
N GLU A 296 76.68 -29.85 12.34
CA GLU A 296 75.99 -28.71 12.97
C GLU A 296 74.50 -28.68 12.62
N MET A 297 74.12 -29.24 11.48
CA MET A 297 72.77 -29.13 10.93
C MET A 297 72.37 -30.35 10.10
N CYS A 298 71.08 -30.63 10.02
CA CYS A 298 70.44 -31.57 9.11
C CYS A 298 69.52 -30.83 8.16
N GLU A 299 69.72 -30.96 6.86
CA GLU A 299 68.80 -30.47 5.84
C GLU A 299 68.09 -31.65 5.17
N VAL A 300 66.80 -31.50 4.89
CA VAL A 300 66.00 -32.44 4.13
C VAL A 300 65.54 -31.71 2.87
N HIS A 301 65.85 -32.26 1.70
CA HIS A 301 65.50 -31.76 0.38
C HIS A 301 64.68 -32.80 -0.38
N GLY A 302 63.60 -32.36 -1.02
CA GLY A 302 62.75 -33.20 -1.87
C GLY A 302 62.08 -34.35 -1.13
N PHE A 303 61.80 -34.22 0.18
CA PHE A 303 61.05 -35.24 0.93
C PHE A 303 59.61 -35.24 0.46
N SER A 304 59.21 -36.15 -0.41
CA SER A 304 57.82 -36.29 -0.84
C SER A 304 57.08 -37.33 0.01
N VAL A 305 55.82 -37.11 0.30
CA VAL A 305 54.87 -38.08 0.84
C VAL A 305 53.72 -38.14 -0.16
N SER A 306 53.21 -39.30 -0.53
CA SER A 306 52.07 -39.43 -1.43
C SER A 306 51.09 -40.50 -0.95
N SER A 307 49.81 -40.26 -1.11
CA SER A 307 48.74 -41.22 -0.79
C SER A 307 47.57 -40.95 -1.72
N GLY A 308 47.35 -41.85 -2.68
CA GLY A 308 46.34 -41.67 -3.73
C GLY A 308 46.52 -40.32 -4.44
N ASP A 309 45.52 -39.48 -4.25
CA ASP A 309 45.35 -38.16 -4.87
C ASP A 309 46.04 -37.01 -4.13
N MET A 310 46.76 -37.32 -3.05
CA MET A 310 47.58 -36.37 -2.31
C MET A 310 49.06 -36.65 -2.55
N SER A 311 49.84 -35.59 -2.78
CA SER A 311 51.29 -35.62 -2.61
C SER A 311 51.75 -34.44 -1.78
N ALA A 312 52.90 -34.50 -1.11
CA ALA A 312 53.41 -33.43 -0.28
C ALA A 312 54.92 -33.44 -0.24
N SER A 313 55.57 -32.39 -0.71
CA SER A 313 57.01 -32.19 -0.59
C SER A 313 57.35 -31.38 0.66
N LEU A 314 58.00 -32.00 1.64
CA LEU A 314 58.64 -31.37 2.78
C LEU A 314 60.12 -31.09 2.50
N SER A 315 60.58 -29.99 3.06
CA SER A 315 61.99 -29.61 3.15
C SER A 315 62.22 -28.90 4.47
N GLY A 316 63.41 -28.98 5.02
CA GLY A 316 63.66 -28.32 6.29
C GLY A 316 65.07 -28.48 6.78
N GLU A 317 65.42 -27.62 7.73
CA GLU A 317 66.71 -27.56 8.39
C GLU A 317 66.52 -27.70 9.90
N LEU A 318 67.35 -28.52 10.55
CA LEU A 318 67.45 -28.64 12.01
C LEU A 318 68.90 -28.39 12.42
N ASN A 319 69.13 -27.38 13.26
CA ASN A 319 70.43 -27.12 13.87
C ASN A 319 70.58 -27.91 15.17
N TYR A 320 71.61 -28.74 15.27
CA TYR A 320 71.82 -29.61 16.43
C TYR A 320 72.31 -28.88 17.68
N SER A 321 72.88 -27.67 17.54
CA SER A 321 73.52 -26.95 18.65
C SER A 321 72.53 -26.24 19.58
N ASP A 322 71.45 -25.70 19.03
CA ASP A 322 70.39 -24.99 19.76
C ASP A 322 69.00 -25.59 19.52
N LEU A 323 68.94 -26.72 18.81
CA LEU A 323 67.72 -27.41 18.40
C LEU A 323 66.77 -26.51 17.59
N SER A 324 67.26 -25.41 17.02
CA SER A 324 66.45 -24.55 16.16
C SER A 324 66.12 -25.27 14.86
N TRP A 325 64.89 -25.12 14.39
CA TRP A 325 64.44 -25.76 13.16
C TRP A 325 63.68 -24.78 12.28
N ARG A 326 63.79 -24.97 10.97
CA ARG A 326 62.97 -24.32 9.94
C ARG A 326 62.45 -25.38 8.99
N GLY A 327 61.15 -25.39 8.72
CA GLY A 327 60.53 -26.34 7.79
C GLY A 327 59.66 -25.64 6.75
N VAL A 328 59.53 -26.25 5.59
CA VAL A 328 58.55 -25.94 4.56
C VAL A 328 57.91 -27.25 4.10
N ALA A 329 56.60 -27.34 4.12
CA ALA A 329 55.82 -28.46 3.62
C ALA A 329 54.90 -27.95 2.50
N GLN A 330 54.96 -28.55 1.32
CA GLN A 330 54.14 -28.21 0.16
C GLN A 330 53.33 -29.44 -0.26
N GLY A 331 52.07 -29.51 0.13
CA GLY A 331 51.07 -30.44 -0.39
C GLY A 331 50.66 -30.07 -1.83
N PHE A 332 50.31 -31.07 -2.62
CA PHE A 332 49.55 -30.99 -3.86
C PHE A 332 48.36 -31.93 -3.74
N LEU A 333 47.18 -31.40 -4.10
CA LEU A 333 45.91 -32.12 -4.11
C LEU A 333 45.50 -32.31 -5.58
N HIS A 334 44.94 -33.46 -5.94
CA HIS A 334 44.47 -33.74 -7.29
C HIS A 334 43.07 -34.38 -7.27
N GLU A 335 42.04 -33.62 -7.64
CA GLU A 335 40.64 -34.11 -7.69
C GLU A 335 40.15 -34.76 -6.39
N ILE A 336 40.56 -34.23 -5.23
CA ILE A 336 40.21 -34.83 -3.95
C ILE A 336 38.73 -34.65 -3.65
N ASP A 337 38.09 -35.76 -3.29
CA ASP A 337 36.75 -35.79 -2.70
C ASP A 337 36.83 -35.86 -1.17
N ILE A 338 36.45 -34.77 -0.50
CA ILE A 338 36.46 -34.66 0.96
C ILE A 338 35.41 -35.61 1.57
N SER A 339 34.33 -35.95 0.85
CA SER A 339 33.28 -36.85 1.35
C SER A 339 33.78 -38.27 1.64
N GLU A 340 34.87 -38.70 1.00
CA GLU A 340 35.55 -39.97 1.29
C GLU A 340 36.22 -39.98 2.68
N TYR A 341 36.60 -38.81 3.18
CA TYR A 341 37.29 -38.63 4.45
C TYR A 341 36.38 -38.09 5.56
N ALA A 342 35.30 -37.39 5.18
CA ALA A 342 34.30 -36.82 6.08
C ALA A 342 32.88 -37.07 5.50
N PRO A 343 32.17 -38.13 5.94
CA PRO A 343 30.89 -38.52 5.34
C PRO A 343 29.75 -37.49 5.38
N GLU A 344 29.89 -36.44 6.20
CA GLU A 344 28.93 -35.34 6.32
C GLU A 344 29.24 -34.14 5.41
N SER A 345 30.35 -34.16 4.66
CA SER A 345 30.70 -33.11 3.71
C SER A 345 30.14 -33.38 2.30
N PRO A 346 29.86 -32.33 1.50
CA PRO A 346 29.49 -32.47 0.09
C PRO A 346 30.58 -33.18 -0.72
N ALA A 347 30.20 -33.74 -1.87
CA ALA A 347 31.17 -34.39 -2.76
C ALA A 347 32.06 -33.31 -3.37
N THR A 348 33.37 -33.54 -3.42
CA THR A 348 34.31 -32.53 -3.96
C THR A 348 35.24 -33.10 -5.02
N SER A 349 35.82 -32.23 -5.84
CA SER A 349 36.96 -32.54 -6.68
C SER A 349 37.94 -31.38 -6.58
N LEU A 350 38.84 -31.41 -5.59
CA LEU A 350 39.73 -30.28 -5.31
C LEU A 350 41.15 -30.56 -5.80
N SER A 351 41.64 -29.68 -6.69
CA SER A 351 43.02 -29.69 -7.16
C SER A 351 43.77 -28.44 -6.72
N GLY A 352 45.02 -28.57 -6.28
CA GLY A 352 45.75 -27.42 -5.76
C GLY A 352 47.05 -27.73 -5.04
N SER A 353 47.53 -26.75 -4.25
CA SER A 353 48.69 -26.90 -3.39
C SER A 353 48.52 -26.23 -2.03
N VAL A 354 49.17 -26.76 -1.01
CA VAL A 354 49.16 -26.22 0.36
C VAL A 354 50.60 -26.10 0.84
N ILE A 355 51.12 -24.88 0.99
CA ILE A 355 52.48 -24.57 1.42
C ILE A 355 52.46 -24.05 2.86
N ALA A 356 52.88 -24.86 3.83
CA ALA A 356 53.15 -24.42 5.19
C ALA A 356 54.64 -24.19 5.41
N SER A 357 55.05 -23.12 6.09
CA SER A 357 56.41 -22.90 6.53
C SER A 357 56.45 -22.56 8.02
N GLY A 358 57.52 -22.92 8.73
CA GLY A 358 57.58 -22.72 10.17
C GLY A 358 59.00 -22.67 10.71
N THR A 359 59.15 -22.04 11.87
CA THR A 359 60.39 -21.99 12.65
C THR A 359 60.12 -22.29 14.12
N GLY A 360 61.06 -22.95 14.79
CA GLY A 360 60.94 -23.32 16.20
C GLY A 360 62.27 -23.69 16.85
N SER A 361 62.22 -24.12 18.12
CA SER A 361 63.37 -24.69 18.84
C SER A 361 62.92 -25.84 19.74
N GLY A 362 63.55 -27.01 19.57
CA GLY A 362 63.12 -28.25 20.22
C GLY A 362 61.66 -28.56 19.89
N SER A 363 60.84 -28.79 20.93
CA SER A 363 59.40 -29.02 20.79
C SER A 363 58.56 -27.75 20.68
N TYR A 364 59.16 -26.55 20.68
CA TYR A 364 58.42 -25.29 20.69
C TYR A 364 58.33 -24.66 19.30
N PHE A 365 57.10 -24.46 18.83
CA PHE A 365 56.79 -23.63 17.66
C PHE A 365 57.00 -22.14 17.99
N ASN A 366 57.60 -21.37 17.08
CA ASN A 366 57.74 -19.92 17.25
C ASN A 366 56.77 -19.19 16.32
N ASN A 367 57.08 -19.17 15.03
CA ASN A 367 56.33 -18.48 13.99
C ASN A 367 56.30 -19.34 12.72
N GLY A 368 55.27 -19.19 11.89
CA GLY A 368 55.15 -19.83 10.59
C GLY A 368 54.11 -19.17 9.70
N THR A 369 54.03 -19.65 8.46
CA THR A 369 53.06 -19.22 7.46
C THR A 369 52.35 -20.42 6.85
N ILE A 370 51.13 -20.24 6.36
CA ILE A 370 50.35 -21.26 5.64
C ILE A 370 49.76 -20.62 4.39
N LEU A 371 50.03 -21.16 3.22
CA LEU A 371 49.49 -20.72 1.94
C LEU A 371 48.79 -21.91 1.25
N CYS A 372 47.46 -21.95 1.24
CA CYS A 372 46.67 -22.86 0.42
C CYS A 372 46.30 -22.17 -0.90
N GLN A 373 46.40 -22.88 -2.03
CA GLN A 373 45.98 -22.43 -3.37
C GLN A 373 45.37 -23.61 -4.14
N LEU A 374 44.05 -23.67 -4.20
CA LEU A 374 43.30 -24.61 -5.03
C LEU A 374 42.84 -23.91 -6.30
N ASN A 375 42.89 -24.61 -7.43
CA ASN A 375 42.47 -24.06 -8.73
C ASN A 375 41.69 -25.13 -9.48
N ASN A 376 40.63 -24.72 -10.18
CA ASN A 376 39.79 -25.60 -11.01
C ASN A 376 39.34 -26.86 -10.26
N GLY A 377 38.57 -26.68 -9.18
CA GLY A 377 37.92 -27.77 -8.48
C GLY A 377 36.40 -27.69 -8.55
N SER A 378 35.68 -28.63 -7.94
CA SER A 378 34.23 -28.56 -7.79
C SER A 378 33.79 -28.96 -6.39
N VAL A 379 32.63 -28.44 -5.97
CA VAL A 379 31.87 -28.90 -4.80
C VAL A 379 30.46 -29.17 -5.29
N ASP A 380 30.02 -30.42 -5.18
CA ASP A 380 28.83 -30.98 -5.85
C ASP A 380 28.80 -30.63 -7.36
N GLU A 381 27.81 -29.86 -7.81
CA GLU A 381 27.63 -29.44 -9.21
C GLU A 381 28.29 -28.09 -9.54
N TYR A 382 28.97 -27.44 -8.58
CA TYR A 382 29.49 -26.08 -8.72
C TYR A 382 31.02 -26.04 -8.88
N ASP A 383 31.50 -25.32 -9.90
CA ASP A 383 32.92 -25.17 -10.22
C ASP A 383 33.58 -24.02 -9.42
N ILE A 384 34.65 -24.35 -8.70
CA ILE A 384 35.57 -23.43 -8.02
C ILE A 384 36.74 -23.10 -8.95
N SER A 385 36.84 -21.84 -9.34
CA SER A 385 37.93 -21.33 -10.19
C SER A 385 39.24 -21.22 -9.41
N ALA A 386 39.20 -20.65 -8.20
CA ALA A 386 40.36 -20.51 -7.32
C ALA A 386 39.95 -20.46 -5.84
N PHE A 387 40.78 -20.99 -4.94
CA PHE A 387 40.63 -20.86 -3.49
C PHE A 387 42.02 -20.64 -2.88
N THR A 388 42.27 -19.49 -2.27
CA THR A 388 43.53 -19.11 -1.65
C THR A 388 43.33 -18.83 -0.16
N VAL A 389 44.19 -19.38 0.70
CA VAL A 389 44.27 -19.01 2.13
C VAL A 389 45.71 -18.67 2.43
N ASN A 390 45.98 -17.51 3.00
CA ASN A 390 47.33 -17.07 3.38
C ASN A 390 47.35 -16.62 4.84
N CYS A 391 48.06 -17.34 5.71
CA CYS A 391 48.07 -17.09 7.14
C CYS A 391 49.48 -16.97 7.70
N ASP A 392 49.64 -16.12 8.71
CA ASP A 392 50.73 -16.09 9.67
C ASP A 392 50.27 -16.73 10.99
N VAL A 393 51.11 -17.55 11.60
CA VAL A 393 50.80 -18.23 12.86
C VAL A 393 51.96 -18.08 13.84
N ASN A 394 51.66 -17.77 15.09
CA ASN A 394 52.60 -17.75 16.21
C ASN A 394 52.02 -18.48 17.44
N ARG A 395 52.71 -18.42 18.58
CA ARG A 395 52.28 -19.12 19.82
C ARG A 395 50.94 -18.69 20.41
N ARG A 396 50.43 -17.52 20.06
CA ARG A 396 49.23 -16.91 20.68
C ARG A 396 48.19 -16.50 19.66
N GLU A 397 48.52 -16.48 18.38
CA GLU A 397 47.70 -15.87 17.35
C GLU A 397 47.89 -16.56 16.01
N LEU A 398 46.80 -16.71 15.28
CA LEU A 398 46.73 -17.08 13.87
C LEU A 398 46.02 -15.94 13.15
N SER A 399 46.64 -15.31 12.16
CA SER A 399 46.01 -14.25 11.36
C SER A 399 46.26 -14.46 9.89
N GLY A 400 45.38 -14.00 9.02
CA GLY A 400 45.52 -14.24 7.58
C GLY A 400 44.34 -13.79 6.74
N THR A 401 44.44 -14.07 5.45
CA THR A 401 43.38 -13.83 4.47
C THR A 401 42.91 -15.14 3.82
N MET A 402 41.66 -15.17 3.40
CA MET A 402 41.05 -16.22 2.58
C MET A 402 40.40 -15.55 1.36
N GLU A 403 40.48 -16.17 0.18
CA GLU A 403 39.85 -15.70 -1.06
C GLU A 403 39.38 -16.91 -1.87
N THR A 404 38.13 -16.93 -2.30
CA THR A 404 37.52 -17.97 -3.14
C THR A 404 36.90 -17.31 -4.35
N VAL A 405 37.11 -17.86 -5.54
CA VAL A 405 36.52 -17.41 -6.79
C VAL A 405 35.86 -18.63 -7.45
N PHE A 406 34.61 -18.49 -7.86
CA PHE A 406 33.83 -19.53 -8.52
C PHE A 406 33.03 -18.92 -9.67
N GLU A 407 32.37 -19.76 -10.47
CA GLU A 407 31.56 -19.25 -11.58
C GLU A 407 30.43 -18.37 -11.05
N GLY A 408 30.50 -17.07 -11.35
CA GLY A 408 29.51 -16.09 -10.90
C GLY A 408 29.85 -15.36 -9.60
N GLY A 409 31.00 -15.56 -8.94
CA GLY A 409 31.27 -14.80 -7.71
C GLY A 409 32.64 -14.98 -7.06
N SER A 410 32.86 -14.24 -5.96
CA SER A 410 34.03 -14.34 -5.09
C SER A 410 33.69 -14.11 -3.62
N ILE A 411 34.44 -14.73 -2.72
CA ILE A 411 34.37 -14.55 -1.26
C ILE A 411 35.78 -14.29 -0.75
N SER A 412 36.03 -13.18 -0.06
CA SER A 412 37.29 -12.87 0.62
C SER A 412 37.09 -12.60 2.11
N SER A 413 38.05 -12.95 2.94
CA SER A 413 38.00 -12.69 4.38
C SER A 413 39.38 -12.37 4.94
N GLU A 414 39.47 -11.44 5.88
CA GLU A 414 40.66 -11.24 6.74
C GLU A 414 40.30 -11.67 8.17
N PHE A 415 41.13 -12.48 8.82
CA PHE A 415 40.81 -13.02 10.14
C PHE A 415 42.00 -13.02 11.08
N THR A 416 41.71 -13.02 12.37
CA THR A 416 42.66 -13.19 13.48
C THR A 416 42.01 -14.06 14.56
N ALA A 417 42.71 -15.09 15.02
CA ALA A 417 42.28 -16.00 16.07
C ALA A 417 43.32 -16.06 17.17
N SER A 418 42.91 -15.76 18.42
CA SER A 418 43.73 -15.95 19.61
C SER A 418 43.79 -17.43 19.98
N LEU A 419 44.98 -17.97 20.19
CA LEU A 419 45.26 -19.39 20.43
C LEU A 419 45.54 -19.67 21.92
N GLY A 420 44.92 -20.73 22.45
CA GLY A 420 45.13 -21.25 23.82
C GLY A 420 46.35 -22.18 23.95
N LEU A 421 46.46 -22.85 25.12
CA LEU A 421 47.60 -23.72 25.46
C LEU A 421 47.82 -24.92 24.50
N ASP A 422 46.78 -25.33 23.77
CA ASP A 422 46.80 -26.43 22.81
C ASP A 422 46.71 -25.94 21.34
N PHE A 423 47.01 -24.67 21.06
CA PHE A 423 46.77 -24.03 19.75
C PHE A 423 45.29 -24.03 19.31
N LYS A 424 44.35 -24.24 20.24
CA LYS A 424 42.92 -24.13 19.99
C LYS A 424 42.50 -22.66 20.01
N PRO A 425 41.69 -22.18 19.04
CA PRO A 425 41.13 -20.83 19.09
C PRO A 425 40.29 -20.63 20.35
N VAL A 426 40.54 -19.55 21.10
CA VAL A 426 39.75 -19.16 22.29
C VAL A 426 38.93 -17.90 22.05
N ALA A 427 39.38 -17.05 21.13
CA ALA A 427 38.67 -15.90 20.61
C ALA A 427 39.06 -15.64 19.16
N TRP A 428 38.22 -14.97 18.39
CA TRP A 428 38.45 -14.66 16.99
C TRP A 428 37.86 -13.31 16.61
N THR A 429 38.41 -12.71 15.55
CA THR A 429 37.89 -11.56 14.82
C THR A 429 38.02 -11.85 13.33
N ALA A 430 37.02 -11.53 12.51
CA ALA A 430 37.07 -11.74 11.07
C ALA A 430 36.28 -10.65 10.32
N GLU A 431 36.76 -10.24 9.16
CA GLU A 431 36.06 -9.43 8.16
C GLU A 431 35.81 -10.32 6.94
N LEU A 432 34.65 -10.23 6.32
CA LEU A 432 34.19 -11.07 5.21
C LEU A 432 33.53 -10.17 4.17
N ASP A 433 34.09 -10.17 2.97
CA ASP A 433 33.56 -9.56 1.76
C ASP A 433 33.13 -10.68 0.79
N ALA A 434 31.92 -10.64 0.24
CA ALA A 434 31.48 -11.60 -0.77
C ALA A 434 30.65 -10.91 -1.85
N SER A 435 30.73 -11.41 -3.08
CA SER A 435 29.89 -10.99 -4.22
C SER A 435 29.56 -12.22 -5.06
N ILE A 436 28.28 -12.59 -5.14
CA ILE A 436 27.81 -13.90 -5.60
C ILE A 436 26.59 -13.72 -6.50
N ALA A 437 26.74 -13.94 -7.80
CA ALA A 437 25.66 -13.78 -8.78
C ALA A 437 24.53 -14.81 -8.61
N ASP A 438 24.86 -16.06 -8.27
CA ASP A 438 23.90 -17.16 -8.04
C ASP A 438 24.16 -17.81 -6.67
N CYS A 439 23.20 -17.70 -5.76
CA CYS A 439 23.33 -18.24 -4.40
C CYS A 439 23.10 -19.76 -4.33
N GLY A 440 22.83 -20.45 -5.45
CA GLY A 440 22.74 -21.91 -5.50
C GLY A 440 23.97 -22.60 -4.91
N PHE A 441 25.17 -22.04 -5.14
CA PHE A 441 26.41 -22.53 -4.52
C PHE A 441 26.36 -22.46 -2.98
N LEU A 442 25.92 -21.34 -2.41
CA LEU A 442 25.73 -21.19 -0.96
C LEU A 442 24.65 -22.12 -0.40
N ALA A 443 23.61 -22.39 -1.20
CA ALA A 443 22.54 -23.30 -0.82
C ALA A 443 23.01 -24.76 -0.69
N ALA A 444 23.95 -25.18 -1.55
CA ALA A 444 24.54 -26.52 -1.49
C ALA A 444 25.56 -26.68 -0.36
N VAL A 445 26.31 -25.61 -0.03
CA VAL A 445 27.45 -25.70 0.91
C VAL A 445 27.12 -25.27 2.34
N VAL A 446 26.17 -24.33 2.54
CA VAL A 446 25.93 -23.69 3.84
C VAL A 446 24.46 -23.76 4.29
N CYS A 447 23.51 -23.32 3.46
CA CYS A 447 22.12 -23.17 3.89
C CYS A 447 21.11 -23.30 2.73
N PRO A 448 20.31 -24.37 2.65
CA PRO A 448 19.33 -24.56 1.57
C PRO A 448 18.32 -23.41 1.41
N ALA A 449 18.08 -22.62 2.47
CA ALA A 449 17.10 -21.55 2.48
C ALA A 449 17.43 -20.36 1.56
N VAL A 450 18.68 -20.23 1.09
CA VAL A 450 19.09 -19.15 0.17
C VAL A 450 19.04 -19.55 -1.31
N SER A 451 18.47 -20.72 -1.65
CA SER A 451 18.43 -21.24 -3.04
C SER A 451 17.66 -20.34 -4.01
N GLY A 452 16.77 -19.50 -3.51
CA GLY A 452 16.00 -18.53 -4.29
C GLY A 452 16.68 -17.19 -4.50
N ALA A 453 17.85 -16.93 -3.89
CA ALA A 453 18.55 -15.65 -3.93
C ALA A 453 19.51 -15.54 -5.12
N CYS A 454 19.65 -14.35 -5.69
CA CYS A 454 20.65 -14.03 -6.69
C CYS A 454 21.26 -12.64 -6.45
N GLY A 455 22.52 -12.47 -6.87
CA GLY A 455 23.26 -11.23 -6.71
C GLY A 455 23.49 -10.82 -5.26
N LEU A 456 24.02 -11.72 -4.44
CA LEU A 456 24.37 -11.49 -3.04
C LEU A 456 25.71 -10.77 -2.91
N ASP A 457 25.72 -9.57 -2.32
CA ASP A 457 26.91 -8.85 -1.88
C ASP A 457 26.93 -8.80 -0.33
N VAL A 458 28.05 -9.12 0.31
CA VAL A 458 28.19 -9.13 1.78
C VAL A 458 29.48 -8.39 2.14
N ASN A 459 29.41 -7.54 3.17
CA ASN A 459 30.56 -6.96 3.85
C ASN A 459 30.28 -6.97 5.35
N VAL A 460 30.82 -7.95 6.07
CA VAL A 460 30.56 -8.13 7.50
C VAL A 460 31.85 -8.30 8.29
N SER A 461 31.88 -7.74 9.49
CA SER A 461 32.94 -7.94 10.48
C SER A 461 32.37 -8.66 11.69
N GLY A 462 33.12 -9.52 12.34
CA GLY A 462 32.65 -10.25 13.50
C GLY A 462 33.76 -10.53 14.50
N GLU A 463 33.37 -10.72 15.74
CA GLU A 463 34.24 -11.14 16.83
C GLU A 463 33.52 -12.17 17.72
N GLY A 464 34.28 -13.07 18.35
CA GLY A 464 33.67 -14.09 19.20
C GLY A 464 34.64 -14.88 20.06
N SER A 465 34.05 -15.74 20.88
CA SER A 465 34.69 -16.68 21.80
C SER A 465 33.98 -18.04 21.72
N MET A 466 34.40 -19.02 22.52
CA MET A 466 33.72 -20.33 22.55
C MET A 466 32.26 -20.30 23.06
N SER A 467 31.77 -19.20 23.64
CA SER A 467 30.43 -19.12 24.24
C SER A 467 29.55 -17.97 23.73
N ALA A 468 30.10 -17.08 22.91
CA ALA A 468 29.39 -15.92 22.40
C ALA A 468 30.08 -15.35 21.15
N PHE A 469 29.32 -14.75 20.25
CA PHE A 469 29.85 -14.04 19.09
C PHE A 469 28.98 -12.82 18.75
N SER A 470 29.53 -11.92 17.95
CA SER A 470 28.91 -10.70 17.45
C SER A 470 29.39 -10.47 16.02
N VAL A 471 28.47 -10.29 15.08
CA VAL A 471 28.74 -10.03 13.66
C VAL A 471 28.00 -8.76 13.27
N SER A 472 28.66 -7.79 12.65
CA SER A 472 28.06 -6.55 12.18
C SER A 472 28.53 -6.18 10.77
N GLY A 473 27.62 -5.67 9.95
CA GLY A 473 27.93 -5.18 8.61
C GLY A 473 26.73 -5.19 7.70
N ASP A 474 26.99 -5.18 6.39
CA ASP A 474 26.04 -5.04 5.31
C ASP A 474 25.91 -6.36 4.52
N ALA A 475 24.70 -6.73 4.12
CA ALA A 475 24.43 -7.85 3.22
C ALA A 475 23.28 -7.48 2.29
N ALA A 476 23.47 -7.54 0.98
CA ALA A 476 22.49 -7.19 -0.04
C ALA A 476 22.29 -8.33 -1.03
N ILE A 477 21.08 -8.49 -1.56
CA ILE A 477 20.70 -9.42 -2.62
C ILE A 477 19.92 -8.68 -3.70
N ASN A 478 20.21 -8.93 -4.97
CA ASN A 478 19.51 -8.30 -6.08
C ASN A 478 18.07 -8.83 -6.24
N HIS A 479 17.85 -10.12 -6.02
CA HIS A 479 16.51 -10.71 -6.05
C HIS A 479 16.44 -12.00 -5.24
N PHE A 480 15.31 -12.27 -4.60
CA PHE A 480 15.04 -13.51 -3.86
C PHE A 480 13.61 -13.98 -4.08
N SER A 481 13.43 -15.24 -4.48
CA SER A 481 12.11 -15.83 -4.69
C SER A 481 11.95 -17.16 -3.96
N ALA A 482 10.91 -17.28 -3.15
CA ALA A 482 10.52 -18.48 -2.41
C ALA A 482 8.99 -18.64 -2.45
N GLU A 483 8.46 -19.76 -1.93
CA GLU A 483 7.02 -19.99 -1.89
C GLU A 483 6.31 -18.87 -1.09
N GLY A 484 5.61 -17.99 -1.81
CA GLY A 484 4.86 -16.87 -1.25
C GLY A 484 5.68 -15.62 -0.89
N ILE A 485 6.97 -15.55 -1.23
CA ILE A 485 7.83 -14.37 -0.98
C ILE A 485 8.66 -14.08 -2.22
N ASP A 486 8.61 -12.84 -2.70
CA ASP A 486 9.45 -12.34 -3.80
C ASP A 486 10.03 -10.97 -3.42
N LEU A 487 11.35 -10.81 -3.47
CA LEU A 487 12.04 -9.58 -3.06
C LEU A 487 12.95 -9.11 -4.20
N GLU A 488 13.02 -7.79 -4.42
CA GLU A 488 14.04 -7.15 -5.27
C GLU A 488 14.89 -6.17 -4.46
N ASN A 489 16.20 -6.19 -4.71
CA ASN A 489 17.23 -5.36 -4.10
C ASN A 489 17.08 -5.21 -2.58
N ALA A 490 17.09 -6.35 -1.86
CA ALA A 490 17.03 -6.34 -0.40
C ALA A 490 18.44 -6.18 0.19
N SER A 491 18.64 -5.25 1.11
CA SER A 491 19.90 -5.00 1.81
C SER A 491 19.68 -4.86 3.32
N PHE A 492 20.47 -5.55 4.11
CA PHE A 492 20.47 -5.51 5.57
C PHE A 492 21.78 -4.92 6.07
N SER A 493 21.70 -3.95 6.97
CA SER A 493 22.83 -3.34 7.67
C SER A 493 22.59 -3.43 9.17
N GLY A 494 23.42 -4.17 9.91
CA GLY A 494 23.12 -4.38 11.32
C GLY A 494 24.13 -5.21 12.10
N LEU A 495 23.70 -5.65 13.27
CA LEU A 495 24.40 -6.45 14.26
C LEU A 495 23.61 -7.73 14.53
N PHE A 496 24.28 -8.87 14.49
CA PHE A 496 23.80 -10.17 14.91
C PHE A 496 24.72 -10.70 16.00
N ALA A 497 24.22 -10.86 17.22
CA ALA A 497 24.99 -11.35 18.35
C ALA A 497 24.31 -12.55 19.02
N SER A 498 25.10 -13.48 19.51
CA SER A 498 24.64 -14.65 20.26
C SER A 498 25.48 -14.85 21.49
N GLY A 499 24.85 -15.18 22.63
CA GLY A 499 25.53 -15.44 23.88
C GLY A 499 24.67 -16.19 24.89
N VAL A 500 25.14 -16.24 26.14
CA VAL A 500 24.48 -17.00 27.22
C VAL A 500 23.08 -16.46 27.55
N SER A 501 22.79 -15.21 27.19
CA SER A 501 21.52 -14.51 27.40
C SER A 501 20.51 -14.67 26.25
N GLY A 502 20.89 -15.22 25.10
CA GLY A 502 20.03 -15.33 23.92
C GLY A 502 20.68 -14.86 22.62
N ILE A 503 19.84 -14.63 21.61
CA ILE A 503 20.21 -14.12 20.27
C ILE A 503 19.66 -12.71 20.12
N GLN A 504 20.49 -11.77 19.68
CA GLN A 504 20.11 -10.39 19.37
C GLN A 504 20.37 -10.10 17.89
N LEU A 505 19.40 -9.47 17.22
CA LEU A 505 19.50 -8.99 15.85
C LEU A 505 19.02 -7.53 15.81
N THR A 506 19.89 -6.59 15.50
CA THR A 506 19.57 -5.16 15.46
C THR A 506 20.06 -4.57 14.14
N GLY A 507 19.19 -4.02 13.29
CA GLY A 507 19.62 -3.48 12.00
C GLY A 507 18.52 -2.83 11.16
N ASN A 508 18.93 -2.32 10.00
CA ASN A 508 18.07 -1.76 8.97
C ASN A 508 18.05 -2.69 7.76
N LEU A 509 16.86 -3.14 7.35
CA LEU A 509 16.57 -3.87 6.13
C LEU A 509 15.88 -2.93 5.13
N GLN A 510 16.54 -2.60 4.03
CA GLN A 510 15.96 -1.86 2.90
C GLN A 510 15.64 -2.83 1.77
N VAL A 511 14.51 -2.69 1.09
CA VAL A 511 14.09 -3.52 -0.04
C VAL A 511 13.46 -2.62 -1.10
N ASP A 512 13.78 -2.77 -2.39
CA ASP A 512 13.18 -1.94 -3.45
C ASP A 512 11.76 -2.38 -3.82
N SER A 513 11.48 -3.68 -3.81
CA SER A 513 10.14 -4.22 -3.95
C SER A 513 10.00 -5.54 -3.22
N ALA A 514 8.84 -5.77 -2.60
CA ALA A 514 8.54 -7.01 -1.90
C ALA A 514 7.12 -7.46 -2.20
N CYS A 515 6.94 -8.73 -2.55
CA CYS A 515 5.66 -9.37 -2.77
C CYS A 515 5.51 -10.52 -1.77
N PHE A 516 4.38 -10.54 -1.07
CA PHE A 516 4.04 -11.60 -0.12
C PHE A 516 2.70 -12.18 -0.57
N SER A 517 2.68 -13.40 -1.10
CA SER A 517 1.54 -13.99 -1.82
C SER A 517 1.10 -13.21 -3.08
N ASP A 518 0.12 -13.75 -3.83
CA ASP A 518 -0.42 -13.11 -5.04
C ASP A 518 -1.14 -11.77 -4.79
N SER A 519 -1.42 -11.42 -3.52
CA SER A 519 -2.32 -10.32 -3.17
C SER A 519 -1.66 -9.15 -2.46
N VAL A 520 -0.45 -9.28 -1.91
CA VAL A 520 0.21 -8.21 -1.13
C VAL A 520 1.53 -7.82 -1.79
N SER A 521 1.69 -6.55 -2.16
CA SER A 521 2.98 -6.04 -2.65
C SER A 521 3.29 -4.65 -2.12
N PHE A 522 4.58 -4.38 -1.94
CA PHE A 522 5.14 -3.14 -1.42
C PHE A 522 6.12 -2.57 -2.45
N SER A 523 6.06 -1.26 -2.71
CA SER A 523 7.18 -0.57 -3.37
C SER A 523 8.05 0.07 -2.30
N THR A 524 9.36 -0.12 -2.40
CA THR A 524 10.42 0.40 -1.54
C THR A 524 10.08 0.39 -0.05
N ALA A 525 10.58 -0.62 0.66
CA ALA A 525 10.40 -0.79 2.11
C ALA A 525 11.71 -0.52 2.86
N GLU A 526 11.64 0.25 3.94
CA GLU A 526 12.73 0.40 4.92
C GLU A 526 12.24 -0.12 6.28
N LEU A 527 12.80 -1.23 6.74
CA LEU A 527 12.49 -1.85 8.02
C LEU A 527 13.68 -1.70 8.96
N PHE A 528 13.56 -0.85 9.98
CA PHE A 528 14.45 -0.88 11.12
C PHE A 528 13.88 -1.80 12.19
N ALA A 529 14.61 -2.84 12.56
CA ALA A 529 14.19 -3.80 13.58
C ALA A 529 15.30 -4.06 14.60
N ASP A 530 14.94 -4.03 15.87
CA ASP A 530 15.72 -4.49 17.01
C ASP A 530 14.98 -5.68 17.65
N VAL A 531 15.44 -6.88 17.30
CA VAL A 531 14.87 -8.16 17.70
C VAL A 531 15.77 -8.81 18.73
N ASN A 532 15.22 -9.08 19.91
CA ASN A 532 15.89 -9.77 20.99
C ASN A 532 15.15 -11.05 21.33
N VAL A 533 15.82 -12.19 21.14
CA VAL A 533 15.30 -13.52 21.43
C VAL A 533 15.94 -14.00 22.72
N SER A 534 15.17 -14.01 23.81
CA SER A 534 15.62 -14.48 25.13
C SER A 534 14.74 -15.62 25.62
N GLY A 535 15.33 -16.77 25.98
CA GLY A 535 14.58 -17.90 26.56
C GLY A 535 14.38 -19.08 25.60
N THR A 536 13.16 -19.61 25.51
CA THR A 536 12.78 -20.69 24.56
C THR A 536 12.46 -20.14 23.17
N PRO A 537 12.52 -20.93 22.07
CA PRO A 537 12.21 -20.46 20.72
C PRO A 537 10.80 -19.86 20.54
N GLU A 538 9.90 -20.07 21.49
CA GLU A 538 8.52 -19.57 21.51
C GLU A 538 8.41 -18.13 22.05
N ASP A 539 9.43 -17.63 22.76
CA ASP A 539 9.43 -16.30 23.39
C ASP A 539 10.42 -15.36 22.66
N PHE A 540 9.92 -14.32 21.99
CA PHE A 540 10.75 -13.28 21.38
C PHE A 540 10.17 -11.90 21.61
N ILE A 541 11.02 -10.88 21.70
CA ILE A 541 10.64 -9.47 21.73
C ILE A 541 11.26 -8.80 20.51
N ALA A 542 10.44 -8.19 19.68
CA ALA A 542 10.84 -7.44 18.51
C ALA A 542 10.31 -6.00 18.63
N SER A 543 11.19 -5.02 18.55
CA SER A 543 10.82 -3.60 18.49
C SER A 543 11.36 -2.99 17.21
N GLY A 544 10.65 -2.05 16.59
CA GLY A 544 11.11 -1.52 15.32
C GLY A 544 10.20 -0.47 14.71
N THR A 545 10.68 0.09 13.60
CA THR A 545 9.94 0.99 12.72
C THR A 545 10.02 0.45 11.30
N ALA A 546 8.88 0.25 10.65
CA ALA A 546 8.78 -0.17 9.26
C ALA A 546 8.16 0.96 8.44
N GLY A 547 8.90 1.53 7.48
CA GLY A 547 8.39 2.47 6.49
C GLY A 547 8.22 1.79 5.14
N PHE A 548 7.19 2.16 4.41
CA PHE A 548 6.90 1.67 3.06
C PHE A 548 6.52 2.87 2.18
N SER A 549 7.09 2.98 0.99
CA SER A 549 6.76 4.08 0.06
C SER A 549 5.39 3.89 -0.59
N SER A 550 5.00 2.64 -0.83
CA SER A 550 3.62 2.27 -1.11
C SER A 550 3.31 0.84 -0.66
N PHE A 551 2.06 0.59 -0.34
CA PHE A 551 1.50 -0.71 -0.03
C PHE A 551 0.35 -1.00 -0.98
N SER A 552 0.19 -2.24 -1.41
CA SER A 552 -0.99 -2.67 -2.16
C SER A 552 -1.47 -4.02 -1.65
N TRP A 553 -2.78 -4.10 -1.44
CA TRP A 553 -3.48 -5.35 -1.15
C TRP A 553 -4.77 -5.41 -1.96
N ASN A 554 -4.84 -6.33 -2.92
CA ASN A 554 -5.94 -6.41 -3.89
C ASN A 554 -6.23 -5.04 -4.57
N SER A 555 -7.39 -4.44 -4.29
CA SER A 555 -7.82 -3.13 -4.82
C SER A 555 -7.49 -1.95 -3.90
N ILE A 556 -6.85 -2.20 -2.76
CA ILE A 556 -6.41 -1.16 -1.80
C ILE A 556 -4.97 -0.82 -2.15
N THR A 557 -4.70 0.46 -2.43
CA THR A 557 -3.34 0.97 -2.50
C THR A 557 -3.15 2.03 -1.43
N ALA A 558 -1.99 2.10 -0.80
CA ALA A 558 -1.61 3.15 0.12
C ALA A 558 -0.28 3.74 -0.34
N GLY A 559 -0.13 5.07 -0.25
CA GLY A 559 1.14 5.75 -0.44
C GLY A 559 2.09 5.53 0.74
N GLU A 560 2.84 6.58 1.11
CA GLU A 560 3.81 6.51 2.21
C GLU A 560 3.12 6.06 3.50
N SER A 561 3.62 4.97 4.06
CA SER A 561 3.06 4.26 5.21
C SER A 561 4.17 3.98 6.21
N GLN A 562 3.95 4.27 7.49
CA GLN A 562 4.92 4.05 8.55
C GLN A 562 4.26 3.30 9.70
N PHE A 563 4.87 2.20 10.10
CA PHE A 563 4.58 1.48 11.32
C PHE A 563 5.73 1.67 12.32
N SER A 564 5.42 1.82 13.60
CA SER A 564 6.41 1.85 14.68
C SER A 564 5.84 1.17 15.92
N GLY A 565 6.56 0.23 16.54
CA GLY A 565 6.02 -0.49 17.68
C GLY A 565 6.94 -1.53 18.29
N GLU A 566 6.45 -2.15 19.36
CA GLU A 566 7.07 -3.28 20.05
C GLU A 566 6.07 -4.44 20.06
N ILE A 567 6.52 -5.61 19.62
CA ILE A 567 5.75 -6.85 19.55
C ILE A 567 6.54 -7.92 20.27
N SER A 568 5.90 -8.60 21.19
CA SER A 568 6.42 -9.74 21.93
C SER A 568 5.51 -10.95 21.73
N SER A 569 6.09 -12.11 21.50
CA SER A 569 5.39 -13.39 21.51
C SER A 569 5.71 -14.09 22.82
N MET A 570 4.70 -14.54 23.55
CA MET A 570 4.85 -15.39 24.74
C MET A 570 3.93 -16.60 24.64
N ARG A 571 4.18 -17.65 25.44
CA ARG A 571 3.23 -18.77 25.61
C ARG A 571 1.83 -18.29 26.01
N GLY A 572 0.94 -18.13 25.03
CA GLY A 572 -0.43 -17.66 25.23
C GLY A 572 -0.93 -16.71 24.14
N GLY A 573 -0.05 -16.05 23.39
CA GLY A 573 -0.44 -15.11 22.34
C GLY A 573 0.62 -14.04 22.05
N VAL A 574 0.24 -13.05 21.25
CA VAL A 574 1.07 -11.88 20.93
C VAL A 574 0.69 -10.74 21.88
N GLU A 575 1.69 -10.13 22.52
CA GLU A 575 1.59 -8.93 23.34
C GLU A 575 2.39 -7.80 22.70
N GLY A 576 1.86 -6.59 22.63
CA GLY A 576 2.64 -5.48 22.05
C GLY A 576 1.81 -4.25 21.77
N GLY A 577 2.39 -3.26 21.10
CA GLY A 577 1.67 -2.10 20.64
C GLY A 577 2.47 -1.28 19.65
N GLY A 578 1.77 -0.52 18.83
CA GLY A 578 2.40 0.28 17.80
C GLY A 578 1.48 1.32 17.21
N ARG A 579 2.11 2.25 16.49
CA ARG A 579 1.48 3.30 15.72
C ARG A 579 1.64 3.01 14.24
N LEU A 580 0.54 3.09 13.51
CA LEU A 580 0.46 2.96 12.06
C LEU A 580 -0.03 4.28 11.47
N ASP A 581 0.80 4.94 10.67
CA ASP A 581 0.47 6.15 9.93
C ASP A 581 0.48 5.84 8.43
N MET A 582 -0.51 6.31 7.68
CA MET A 582 -0.59 6.20 6.22
C MET A 582 -1.08 7.52 5.65
N ASP A 583 -0.33 8.09 4.71
CA ASP A 583 -0.63 9.43 4.18
C ASP A 583 -1.74 9.43 3.11
N SER A 584 -1.85 8.35 2.31
CA SER A 584 -2.82 8.27 1.22
C SER A 584 -3.24 6.84 0.87
N ILE A 585 -4.25 6.31 1.56
CA ILE A 585 -4.98 5.10 1.17
C ILE A 585 -5.94 5.47 0.02
N ILE A 586 -5.85 4.82 -1.13
CA ILE A 586 -6.75 5.00 -2.27
C ILE A 586 -7.73 3.83 -2.29
N LEU A 587 -9.01 4.14 -2.04
CA LEU A 587 -10.14 3.23 -2.15
C LEU A 587 -11.12 3.79 -3.18
N SER A 588 -11.41 3.03 -4.24
CA SER A 588 -12.37 3.42 -5.30
C SER A 588 -12.13 4.82 -5.90
N GLY A 589 -10.87 5.26 -5.96
CA GLY A 589 -10.46 6.55 -6.53
C GLY A 589 -10.42 7.74 -5.56
N THR A 590 -10.66 7.53 -4.26
CA THR A 590 -10.60 8.58 -3.22
C THR A 590 -9.42 8.34 -2.28
N SER A 591 -8.66 9.39 -1.91
CA SER A 591 -7.48 9.31 -1.05
C SER A 591 -7.80 9.62 0.42
N TYR A 592 -7.39 8.77 1.35
CA TYR A 592 -7.62 8.90 2.79
C TYR A 592 -6.28 8.93 3.54
N SER A 593 -6.18 9.69 4.63
CA SER A 593 -5.06 9.57 5.58
C SER A 593 -5.50 8.75 6.78
N LEU A 594 -4.63 7.94 7.36
CA LEU A 594 -4.92 7.09 8.52
C LEU A 594 -3.81 7.22 9.56
N SER A 595 -4.19 7.32 10.82
CA SER A 595 -3.29 7.25 11.97
C SER A 595 -3.94 6.39 13.05
N ALA A 596 -3.35 5.23 13.35
CA ALA A 596 -3.86 4.28 14.32
C ALA A 596 -2.81 4.01 15.40
N LEU A 597 -3.23 3.96 16.66
CA LEU A 597 -2.47 3.45 17.79
C LEU A 597 -3.19 2.19 18.27
N PHE A 598 -2.45 1.10 18.40
CA PHE A 598 -3.00 -0.16 18.86
C PHE A 598 -2.09 -0.83 19.88
N SER A 599 -2.70 -1.61 20.76
CA SER A 599 -2.02 -2.52 21.67
C SER A 599 -2.69 -3.90 21.61
N ALA A 600 -1.95 -4.96 21.87
CA ALA A 600 -2.42 -6.33 21.83
C ALA A 600 -2.02 -7.03 23.13
N GLU A 601 -2.94 -7.84 23.63
CA GLU A 601 -2.76 -8.76 24.75
C GLU A 601 -3.28 -10.15 24.31
N PRO A 602 -2.92 -11.25 24.98
CA PRO A 602 -3.37 -12.58 24.56
C PRO A 602 -4.92 -12.67 24.53
N GLY A 603 -5.48 -12.77 23.32
CA GLY A 603 -6.93 -12.83 23.06
C GLY A 603 -7.62 -11.48 22.79
N TYR A 604 -6.93 -10.35 22.92
CA TYR A 604 -7.48 -9.01 22.73
C TYR A 604 -6.57 -8.12 21.88
N VAL A 605 -7.15 -7.29 21.01
CA VAL A 605 -6.45 -6.17 20.36
C VAL A 605 -7.20 -4.89 20.70
N HIS A 606 -6.55 -4.00 21.44
CA HIS A 606 -7.02 -2.66 21.74
C HIS A 606 -6.63 -1.71 20.61
N LEU A 607 -7.60 -0.96 20.11
CA LEU A 607 -7.41 0.18 19.22
C LEU A 607 -7.48 1.44 20.09
N ASP A 608 -6.34 1.89 20.61
CA ASP A 608 -6.25 3.00 21.55
C ASP A 608 -6.70 4.33 20.92
N SER A 609 -6.42 4.52 19.62
CA SER A 609 -6.95 5.63 18.84
C SER A 609 -6.86 5.34 17.34
N LEU A 610 -7.89 5.64 16.57
CA LEU A 610 -7.89 5.64 15.11
C LEU A 610 -8.40 6.98 14.61
N CYS A 611 -7.59 7.66 13.81
CA CYS A 611 -7.94 8.89 13.11
C CYS A 611 -7.92 8.63 11.59
N ILE A 612 -9.04 8.84 10.90
CA ILE A 612 -9.12 8.76 9.44
C ILE A 612 -9.51 10.13 8.88
N GLY A 613 -8.64 10.69 8.05
CA GLY A 613 -8.88 11.92 7.31
C GLY A 613 -9.35 11.64 5.88
N THR A 614 -10.37 12.36 5.40
CA THR A 614 -10.85 12.24 4.01
C THR A 614 -10.69 13.57 3.24
N PRO A 615 -10.77 13.57 1.90
CA PRO A 615 -10.88 14.79 1.11
C PRO A 615 -12.19 15.51 1.49
N GLY A 616 -12.13 16.82 1.72
CA GLY A 616 -13.26 17.61 2.24
C GLY A 616 -13.23 17.88 3.75
N ASP A 617 -12.07 17.73 4.39
CA ASP A 617 -11.80 18.00 5.82
C ASP A 617 -12.68 17.19 6.80
N LEU A 618 -12.98 15.93 6.46
CA LEU A 618 -13.66 15.00 7.37
C LEU A 618 -12.61 14.27 8.22
N SER A 619 -12.81 14.18 9.53
CA SER A 619 -11.98 13.42 10.46
C SER A 619 -12.86 12.48 11.29
N LEU A 620 -12.59 11.18 11.24
CA LEU A 620 -13.19 10.15 12.09
C LEU A 620 -12.20 9.78 13.18
N ASP A 621 -12.58 9.97 14.44
CA ASP A 621 -11.82 9.58 15.61
C ASP A 621 -12.58 8.48 16.37
N LEU A 622 -11.94 7.37 16.72
CA LEU A 622 -12.54 6.30 17.53
C LEU A 622 -11.49 5.50 18.30
N SER A 623 -11.93 4.76 19.31
CA SER A 623 -11.14 3.74 20.02
C SER A 623 -11.93 2.44 20.10
N GLY A 624 -11.33 1.35 20.56
CA GLY A 624 -12.08 0.10 20.72
C GLY A 624 -11.25 -1.10 21.14
N GLN A 625 -11.91 -2.25 21.18
CA GLN A 625 -11.29 -3.55 21.43
C GLN A 625 -11.85 -4.59 20.46
N PHE A 626 -10.97 -5.46 20.00
CA PHE A 626 -11.28 -6.59 19.13
C PHE A 626 -10.87 -7.87 19.84
N GLN A 627 -11.84 -8.72 20.16
CA GLN A 627 -11.63 -10.03 20.75
C GLN A 627 -11.78 -11.11 19.67
N TYR A 628 -10.78 -11.97 19.56
CA TYR A 628 -10.76 -13.06 18.58
C TYR A 628 -10.60 -14.42 19.27
N GLY A 629 -11.42 -15.40 18.87
CA GLY A 629 -11.35 -16.81 19.31
C GLY A 629 -11.42 -17.77 18.12
N GLU A 630 -11.37 -19.08 18.38
CA GLU A 630 -11.39 -20.10 17.30
C GLU A 630 -12.64 -20.01 16.40
N ASP A 631 -13.80 -19.65 16.96
CA ASP A 631 -15.10 -19.67 16.26
C ASP A 631 -15.94 -18.39 16.42
N SER A 632 -15.43 -17.35 17.10
CA SER A 632 -16.18 -16.11 17.36
C SER A 632 -15.30 -14.86 17.24
N LEU A 633 -15.88 -13.80 16.66
CA LEU A 633 -15.29 -12.46 16.60
C LEU A 633 -16.22 -11.49 17.32
N ALA A 634 -15.70 -10.74 18.27
CA ALA A 634 -16.41 -9.65 18.93
C ALA A 634 -15.58 -8.38 18.82
N PHE A 635 -16.21 -7.26 18.48
CA PHE A 635 -15.54 -5.97 18.54
C PHE A 635 -16.44 -4.90 19.14
N THR A 636 -15.83 -4.10 20.00
CA THR A 636 -16.41 -2.92 20.64
C THR A 636 -15.66 -1.70 20.12
N MET A 637 -16.36 -0.68 19.64
CA MET A 637 -15.82 0.63 19.32
C MET A 637 -16.45 1.64 20.27
N ASP A 638 -15.62 2.48 20.87
CA ASP A 638 -16.01 3.50 21.83
C ASP A 638 -15.54 4.88 21.35
N GLY A 639 -16.33 5.91 21.65
CA GLY A 639 -15.96 7.30 21.39
C GLY A 639 -15.89 7.67 19.90
N ILE A 640 -16.76 7.06 19.08
CA ILE A 640 -16.92 7.37 17.65
C ILE A 640 -17.30 8.85 17.49
N ALA A 641 -16.40 9.64 16.92
CA ALA A 641 -16.61 11.06 16.66
C ALA A 641 -16.28 11.39 15.21
N LEU A 642 -17.18 12.13 14.55
CA LEU A 642 -17.02 12.54 13.15
C LEU A 642 -17.06 14.06 13.08
N THR A 643 -16.02 14.69 12.54
CA THR A 643 -15.95 16.14 12.39
C THR A 643 -15.70 16.56 10.94
N ARG A 644 -16.24 17.71 10.52
CA ARG A 644 -16.04 18.32 9.20
C ARG A 644 -15.51 19.75 9.37
N ALA A 645 -14.75 20.25 8.39
CA ALA A 645 -14.23 21.62 8.24
C ALA A 645 -14.78 22.67 9.24
N GLY A 646 -13.90 23.31 10.02
CA GLY A 646 -14.29 24.38 10.95
C GLY A 646 -14.80 23.92 12.32
N LYS A 647 -14.52 22.68 12.73
CA LYS A 647 -14.96 22.03 13.99
C LYS A 647 -16.45 21.73 14.07
N LEU A 648 -17.14 21.61 12.93
CA LEU A 648 -18.52 21.15 12.91
C LEU A 648 -18.53 19.66 13.28
N ARG A 649 -19.05 19.33 14.46
CA ARG A 649 -19.29 17.93 14.85
C ARG A 649 -20.48 17.41 14.07
N LEU A 650 -20.32 16.26 13.43
CA LEU A 650 -21.37 15.51 12.73
C LEU A 650 -21.84 14.34 13.60
N ILE A 651 -20.90 13.69 14.28
CA ILE A 651 -21.16 12.76 15.38
C ILE A 651 -20.31 13.26 16.56
N SER A 652 -20.96 13.49 17.69
CA SER A 652 -20.35 14.05 18.90
C SER A 652 -19.62 12.98 19.71
N GLU A 653 -20.23 11.81 19.83
CA GLU A 653 -19.78 10.61 20.54
C GLU A 653 -20.61 9.42 20.05
N GLY A 654 -20.15 8.20 20.25
CA GLY A 654 -20.92 7.03 19.87
C GLY A 654 -20.18 5.73 20.15
N ASP A 655 -20.94 4.66 20.32
CA ASP A 655 -20.45 3.34 20.67
C ASP A 655 -21.06 2.28 19.73
N LEU A 656 -20.30 1.22 19.46
CA LEU A 656 -20.74 0.09 18.64
C LEU A 656 -20.23 -1.22 19.24
N GLU A 657 -21.12 -2.18 19.49
CA GLU A 657 -20.80 -3.53 19.93
C GLU A 657 -21.37 -4.57 18.95
N PHE A 658 -20.48 -5.37 18.37
CA PHE A 658 -20.83 -6.37 17.36
C PHE A 658 -20.16 -7.71 17.66
N VAL A 659 -20.92 -8.80 17.51
CA VAL A 659 -20.47 -10.19 17.71
C VAL A 659 -20.91 -11.06 16.54
N THR A 660 -20.02 -11.89 16.02
CA THR A 660 -20.32 -12.86 14.96
C THR A 660 -19.66 -14.20 15.23
N ASP A 661 -20.34 -15.29 14.88
CA ASP A 661 -19.84 -16.66 14.99
C ASP A 661 -20.34 -17.53 13.83
N SER A 662 -20.10 -18.84 13.90
CA SER A 662 -20.55 -19.79 12.87
C SER A 662 -22.08 -19.90 12.69
N THR A 663 -22.87 -19.38 13.62
CA THR A 663 -24.33 -19.47 13.66
C THR A 663 -25.05 -18.18 13.24
N GLY A 664 -24.37 -17.03 13.30
CA GLY A 664 -24.95 -15.75 12.92
C GLY A 664 -24.16 -14.52 13.34
N MET A 665 -24.81 -13.36 13.22
CA MET A 665 -24.29 -12.04 13.55
C MET A 665 -25.25 -11.34 14.52
N THR A 666 -24.71 -10.62 15.50
CA THR A 666 -25.45 -9.81 16.48
C THR A 666 -24.81 -8.43 16.57
N LEU A 667 -25.61 -7.39 16.34
CA LEU A 667 -25.33 -6.01 16.72
C LEU A 667 -26.02 -5.77 18.05
N ASP A 668 -25.28 -5.75 19.16
CA ASP A 668 -25.85 -5.58 20.50
C ASP A 668 -26.21 -4.12 20.77
N THR A 669 -25.33 -3.20 20.36
CA THR A 669 -25.55 -1.76 20.47
C THR A 669 -24.90 -1.03 19.30
N LEU A 670 -25.63 -0.14 18.64
CA LEU A 670 -25.12 1.00 17.89
C LEU A 670 -25.76 2.24 18.49
N TRP A 671 -24.97 3.15 19.04
CA TRP A 671 -25.45 4.42 19.57
C TRP A 671 -24.60 5.55 19.02
N LEU A 672 -25.21 6.56 18.42
CA LEU A 672 -24.52 7.73 17.87
C LEU A 672 -25.20 9.01 18.35
N ASP A 673 -24.48 9.84 19.10
CA ASP A 673 -24.92 11.16 19.53
C ASP A 673 -24.67 12.18 18.41
N LEU A 674 -25.73 12.78 17.89
CA LEU A 674 -25.65 13.81 16.87
C LEU A 674 -25.68 15.20 17.55
N PRO A 675 -25.31 16.29 16.85
CA PRO A 675 -25.50 17.64 17.38
C PRO A 675 -26.94 17.98 17.78
N SER A 676 -27.91 17.30 17.15
CA SER A 676 -29.32 17.30 17.50
C SER A 676 -29.85 15.89 17.34
N GLY A 677 -30.19 15.26 18.46
CA GLY A 677 -30.78 13.92 18.50
C GLY A 677 -29.76 12.78 18.56
N GLU A 678 -30.25 11.55 18.56
CA GLU A 678 -29.43 10.34 18.58
C GLU A 678 -29.94 9.28 17.61
N ILE A 679 -29.03 8.38 17.22
CA ILE A 679 -29.33 7.18 16.44
C ILE A 679 -29.03 5.97 17.33
N VAL A 680 -30.00 5.07 17.47
CA VAL A 680 -29.84 3.79 18.16
C VAL A 680 -30.21 2.66 17.22
N ALA A 681 -29.44 1.57 17.19
CA ALA A 681 -29.83 0.34 16.51
C ALA A 681 -29.30 -0.90 17.21
N ASP A 682 -30.06 -2.00 17.12
CA ASP A 682 -29.71 -3.32 17.62
C ASP A 682 -30.34 -4.40 16.72
N GLY A 683 -29.80 -5.60 16.76
CA GLY A 683 -30.39 -6.71 16.03
C GLY A 683 -29.48 -7.92 15.85
N TRP A 684 -30.03 -8.97 15.27
CA TRP A 684 -29.31 -10.19 14.99
C TRP A 684 -29.87 -10.91 13.76
N LEU A 685 -28.99 -11.65 13.09
CA LEU A 685 -29.28 -12.54 11.98
C LEU A 685 -28.66 -13.90 12.29
N HIS A 686 -29.50 -14.91 12.57
CA HIS A 686 -29.06 -16.28 12.83
C HIS A 686 -29.77 -17.24 11.87
N GLY A 687 -28.99 -17.93 11.02
CA GLY A 687 -29.54 -18.69 9.88
C GLY A 687 -30.38 -17.78 8.97
N ASP A 688 -31.64 -18.14 8.75
CA ASP A 688 -32.59 -17.35 7.93
C ASP A 688 -33.46 -16.41 8.77
N THR A 689 -33.26 -16.30 10.09
CA THR A 689 -34.10 -15.47 10.99
C THR A 689 -33.42 -14.14 11.31
N LEU A 690 -34.14 -13.04 11.07
CA LEU A 690 -33.72 -11.66 11.32
C LEU A 690 -34.56 -11.05 12.44
N SER A 691 -33.90 -10.29 13.32
CA SER A 691 -34.51 -9.30 14.21
C SER A 691 -33.68 -8.02 14.11
N ALA A 692 -34.26 -6.91 13.68
CA ALA A 692 -33.56 -5.64 13.54
C ALA A 692 -34.43 -4.52 14.07
N ASN A 693 -33.86 -3.67 14.93
CA ASN A 693 -34.48 -2.47 15.46
C ASN A 693 -33.57 -1.28 15.20
N ALA A 694 -34.15 -0.15 14.80
CA ALA A 694 -33.43 1.11 14.70
C ALA A 694 -34.37 2.26 15.07
N SER A 695 -33.85 3.26 15.77
CA SER A 695 -34.58 4.46 16.12
C SER A 695 -33.76 5.72 15.92
N LEU A 696 -34.43 6.77 15.45
CA LEU A 696 -33.97 8.15 15.43
C LEU A 696 -34.79 8.92 16.46
N ALA A 697 -34.14 9.62 17.37
CA ALA A 697 -34.81 10.43 18.38
C ALA A 697 -34.32 11.88 18.31
N ASP A 698 -35.25 12.84 18.21
CA ASP A 698 -34.99 14.29 18.23
C ASP A 698 -33.98 14.80 17.18
N VAL A 699 -33.96 14.20 15.98
CA VAL A 699 -32.98 14.51 14.93
C VAL A 699 -33.40 15.73 14.09
N ASP A 700 -32.60 16.80 14.04
CA ASP A 700 -32.88 17.93 13.15
C ASP A 700 -32.61 17.54 11.69
N ILE A 701 -33.67 17.50 10.88
CA ILE A 701 -33.63 17.10 9.47
C ILE A 701 -32.66 17.97 8.67
N ALA A 702 -32.58 19.28 8.90
CA ALA A 702 -31.68 20.15 8.14
C ALA A 702 -30.21 19.81 8.43
N SER A 703 -29.89 19.52 9.69
CA SER A 703 -28.55 19.10 10.11
C SER A 703 -28.19 17.71 9.57
N PHE A 704 -29.10 16.75 9.65
CA PHE A 704 -28.88 15.36 9.23
C PHE A 704 -28.78 15.23 7.71
N THR A 705 -29.65 15.91 6.96
CA THR A 705 -29.64 15.87 5.49
C THR A 705 -28.43 16.59 4.91
N SER A 706 -27.99 17.70 5.53
CA SER A 706 -26.73 18.37 5.17
C SER A 706 -25.50 17.51 5.49
N MET A 707 -25.53 16.70 6.55
CA MET A 707 -24.50 15.70 6.85
C MET A 707 -24.38 14.66 5.72
N LEU A 708 -25.52 14.11 5.29
CA LEU A 708 -25.64 13.08 4.24
C LEU A 708 -25.50 13.63 2.81
N GLY A 709 -25.51 14.96 2.62
CA GLY A 709 -25.48 15.57 1.29
C GLY A 709 -26.79 15.44 0.52
N LEU A 710 -27.90 15.23 1.22
CA LEU A 710 -29.24 15.12 0.64
C LEU A 710 -29.94 16.48 0.66
N SER A 711 -30.58 16.86 -0.44
CA SER A 711 -31.45 18.04 -0.48
C SER A 711 -32.88 17.58 -0.23
N VAL A 712 -33.43 17.97 0.92
CA VAL A 712 -34.80 17.64 1.30
C VAL A 712 -35.57 18.95 1.51
N PRO A 713 -36.77 19.11 0.93
CA PRO A 713 -37.54 20.36 0.99
C PRO A 713 -38.25 20.58 2.34
N ILE A 714 -37.93 19.78 3.36
CA ILE A 714 -38.60 19.75 4.66
C ILE A 714 -37.54 19.95 5.75
N SER A 715 -37.82 20.82 6.72
CA SER A 715 -37.08 20.89 7.98
C SER A 715 -38.01 20.68 9.17
N GLY A 716 -37.46 20.25 10.30
CA GLY A 716 -38.20 19.88 11.50
C GLY A 716 -37.40 18.92 12.37
N ILE A 717 -37.98 18.48 13.48
CA ILE A 717 -37.38 17.48 14.38
C ILE A 717 -37.99 16.12 14.04
N LEU A 718 -37.16 15.16 13.61
CA LEU A 718 -37.54 13.81 13.21
C LEU A 718 -37.40 12.82 14.36
N GLY A 719 -38.47 12.11 14.65
CA GLY A 719 -38.49 10.82 15.33
C GLY A 719 -38.81 9.71 14.33
N ALA A 720 -38.11 8.58 14.40
CA ALA A 720 -38.46 7.41 13.58
C ALA A 720 -38.11 6.12 14.31
N GLU A 721 -38.96 5.12 14.22
CA GLU A 721 -38.75 3.77 14.73
C GLU A 721 -38.96 2.76 13.60
N PHE A 722 -37.98 1.90 13.40
CA PHE A 722 -38.01 0.79 12.45
C PHE A 722 -37.82 -0.51 13.23
N SER A 723 -38.68 -1.49 12.97
CA SER A 723 -38.48 -2.86 13.45
C SER A 723 -38.80 -3.86 12.35
N SER A 724 -37.96 -4.87 12.19
CA SER A 724 -38.17 -5.98 11.26
C SER A 724 -37.85 -7.30 11.95
N TYR A 725 -38.78 -8.25 11.90
CA TYR A 725 -38.63 -9.56 12.54
C TYR A 725 -39.27 -10.66 11.68
N GLY A 726 -38.58 -11.78 11.52
CA GLY A 726 -39.11 -12.97 10.83
C GLY A 726 -38.03 -13.76 10.10
N THR A 727 -38.45 -14.61 9.16
CA THR A 727 -37.55 -15.32 8.25
C THR A 727 -37.35 -14.55 6.96
N LEU A 728 -36.16 -14.59 6.36
CA LEU A 728 -35.89 -13.98 5.06
C LEU A 728 -36.90 -14.49 4.01
N GLY A 729 -37.70 -13.58 3.45
CA GLY A 729 -38.80 -13.88 2.53
C GLY A 729 -40.21 -13.84 3.16
N ASP A 730 -40.30 -13.77 4.49
CA ASP A 730 -41.54 -13.58 5.28
C ASP A 730 -41.24 -12.68 6.50
N LEU A 731 -40.78 -11.46 6.21
CA LEU A 731 -40.40 -10.48 7.23
C LEU A 731 -41.59 -9.61 7.59
N LYS A 732 -41.91 -9.55 8.89
CA LYS A 732 -42.82 -8.54 9.41
C LYS A 732 -42.04 -7.25 9.66
N THR A 733 -42.41 -6.17 9.01
CA THR A 733 -41.73 -4.88 9.12
C THR A 733 -42.69 -3.80 9.59
N VAL A 734 -42.24 -2.96 10.52
CA VAL A 734 -42.96 -1.79 11.01
C VAL A 734 -42.05 -0.58 10.90
N LEU A 735 -42.55 0.50 10.30
CA LEU A 735 -41.90 1.81 10.28
C LEU A 735 -42.90 2.84 10.80
N ALA A 736 -42.56 3.51 11.89
CA ALA A 736 -43.27 4.68 12.39
C ALA A 736 -42.33 5.88 12.33
N ALA A 737 -42.80 7.04 11.87
CA ALA A 737 -42.01 8.26 11.87
C ALA A 737 -42.89 9.49 12.14
N ASP A 738 -42.35 10.45 12.90
CA ASP A 738 -42.97 11.73 13.15
C ASP A 738 -41.99 12.88 12.89
N ILE A 739 -42.49 13.97 12.31
CA ILE A 739 -41.76 15.23 12.17
C ILE A 739 -42.51 16.28 12.95
N GLN A 740 -41.90 16.82 14.00
CA GLN A 740 -42.47 17.91 14.78
C GLN A 740 -42.10 19.26 14.17
N HIS A 741 -43.09 20.16 14.14
CA HIS A 741 -43.00 21.50 13.56
C HIS A 741 -42.41 21.52 12.14
N PRO A 742 -42.95 20.71 11.20
CA PRO A 742 -42.42 20.68 9.85
C PRO A 742 -42.67 22.02 9.16
N THR A 743 -41.62 22.59 8.56
CA THR A 743 -41.73 23.83 7.79
C THR A 743 -41.52 23.57 6.30
N TYR A 744 -42.48 24.01 5.50
CA TYR A 744 -42.49 23.93 4.04
C TYR A 744 -42.56 25.36 3.48
N ASP A 745 -41.43 25.94 3.08
CA ASP A 745 -41.35 27.33 2.61
C ASP A 745 -42.08 28.35 3.53
N GLU A 746 -42.51 29.51 3.03
CA GLU A 746 -43.02 30.64 3.84
C GLU A 746 -44.44 30.44 4.43
N TRP A 747 -45.12 29.31 4.19
CA TRP A 747 -46.59 29.26 4.34
C TRP A 747 -47.22 28.16 5.22
N ASP A 748 -46.48 27.29 5.90
CA ASP A 748 -47.14 26.17 6.62
C ASP A 748 -47.30 26.36 8.14
N GLN A 749 -48.45 25.91 8.66
CA GLN A 749 -48.87 25.92 10.07
C GLN A 749 -49.13 24.49 10.57
N SER A 750 -48.39 23.48 10.08
CA SER A 750 -48.50 22.11 10.58
C SER A 750 -47.76 21.96 11.92
N ASP A 751 -48.43 21.34 12.89
CA ASP A 751 -47.86 21.00 14.20
C ASP A 751 -46.95 19.76 14.08
N SER A 752 -47.38 18.77 13.29
CA SER A 752 -46.63 17.53 13.08
C SER A 752 -47.04 16.77 11.81
N LEU A 753 -46.10 16.04 11.21
CA LEU A 753 -46.35 15.03 10.17
C LEU A 753 -46.10 13.64 10.77
N THR A 754 -47.00 12.67 10.57
CA THR A 754 -46.83 11.28 11.04
C THR A 754 -46.97 10.28 9.89
N LEU A 755 -46.13 9.25 9.89
CA LEU A 755 -46.11 8.14 8.94
C LEU A 755 -46.10 6.81 9.72
N ASP A 756 -47.10 5.96 9.47
CA ASP A 756 -47.18 4.61 10.05
C ASP A 756 -47.34 3.56 8.94
N LEU A 757 -46.36 2.67 8.82
CA LEU A 757 -46.30 1.60 7.83
C LEU A 757 -46.14 0.24 8.51
N HIS A 758 -46.89 -0.74 8.03
CA HIS A 758 -46.78 -2.14 8.43
C HIS A 758 -46.75 -3.04 7.20
N SER A 759 -45.78 -3.95 7.13
CA SER A 759 -45.71 -5.00 6.12
C SER A 759 -45.75 -6.36 6.80
N LEU A 760 -46.59 -7.26 6.28
CA LEU A 760 -46.74 -8.64 6.73
C LEU A 760 -47.00 -9.52 5.50
N GLU A 761 -46.20 -10.58 5.33
CA GLU A 761 -46.27 -11.46 4.16
C GLU A 761 -46.23 -10.67 2.84
N ASP A 762 -47.33 -10.66 2.10
CA ASP A 762 -47.49 -10.04 0.77
C ASP A 762 -48.42 -8.81 0.80
N SER A 763 -48.66 -8.26 2.00
CA SER A 763 -49.50 -7.07 2.20
C SER A 763 -48.69 -5.92 2.79
N LEU A 764 -48.94 -4.71 2.29
CA LEU A 764 -48.44 -3.45 2.83
C LEU A 764 -49.63 -2.60 3.29
N VAL A 765 -49.63 -2.25 4.57
CA VAL A 765 -50.62 -1.35 5.19
C VAL A 765 -49.93 -0.03 5.51
N ILE A 766 -50.41 1.04 4.88
CA ILE A 766 -50.14 2.42 5.24
C ILE A 766 -51.26 2.82 6.21
N ASP A 767 -51.04 2.70 7.52
CA ASP A 767 -52.06 3.03 8.53
C ASP A 767 -52.24 4.56 8.69
N GLY A 768 -51.28 5.33 8.16
CA GLY A 768 -51.43 6.77 8.08
C GLY A 768 -50.26 7.50 7.46
N VAL A 769 -50.57 8.43 6.56
CA VAL A 769 -49.73 9.60 6.25
C VAL A 769 -50.55 10.82 6.62
N TRP A 770 -50.32 11.37 7.80
CA TRP A 770 -51.15 12.44 8.36
C TRP A 770 -50.33 13.70 8.62
N THR A 771 -50.82 14.85 8.16
CA THR A 771 -50.42 16.17 8.67
C THR A 771 -51.42 16.61 9.72
N TRP A 772 -50.94 17.20 10.81
CA TRP A 772 -51.75 17.63 11.95
C TRP A 772 -51.65 19.15 12.10
N THR A 773 -52.80 19.82 12.19
CA THR A 773 -52.88 21.27 12.42
C THR A 773 -53.92 21.55 13.50
N ALA A 774 -53.50 22.15 14.62
CA ALA A 774 -54.33 22.41 15.79
C ALA A 774 -55.10 21.18 16.31
N GLY A 775 -54.47 19.99 16.21
CA GLY A 775 -55.05 18.71 16.61
C GLY A 775 -56.05 18.10 15.62
N VAL A 776 -56.20 18.66 14.42
CA VAL A 776 -57.01 18.10 13.33
C VAL A 776 -56.08 17.49 12.28
N ARG A 777 -56.35 16.26 11.85
CA ARG A 777 -55.55 15.56 10.83
C ARG A 777 -56.09 15.75 9.41
N SER A 778 -55.19 15.79 8.45
CA SER A 778 -55.46 15.66 7.01
C SER A 778 -54.43 14.71 6.41
N GLY A 779 -54.80 13.86 5.45
CA GLY A 779 -53.92 12.81 4.95
C GLY A 779 -54.65 11.64 4.31
N PHE A 780 -53.99 10.49 4.28
CA PHE A 780 -54.58 9.25 3.77
C PHE A 780 -54.04 8.01 4.48
N ARG A 781 -54.77 6.90 4.32
CA ARG A 781 -54.35 5.54 4.65
C ARG A 781 -54.79 4.57 3.57
N ALA A 782 -54.05 3.50 3.37
CA ALA A 782 -54.34 2.51 2.33
C ALA A 782 -53.76 1.14 2.70
N ALA A 783 -54.34 0.07 2.14
CA ALA A 783 -53.72 -1.24 2.14
C ALA A 783 -53.66 -1.81 0.72
N THR A 784 -52.55 -2.49 0.42
CA THR A 784 -52.34 -3.22 -0.83
C THR A 784 -51.90 -4.64 -0.54
N ASP A 785 -52.34 -5.58 -1.37
CA ASP A 785 -51.95 -6.99 -1.34
C ASP A 785 -51.18 -7.34 -2.63
N HIS A 786 -50.41 -8.42 -2.66
CA HIS A 786 -49.60 -8.82 -3.82
C HIS A 786 -48.50 -7.80 -4.16
N ILE A 787 -47.83 -7.29 -3.14
CA ILE A 787 -46.74 -6.32 -3.32
C ILE A 787 -45.50 -6.94 -3.99
N TRP A 788 -45.39 -8.27 -4.01
CA TRP A 788 -44.29 -8.99 -4.64
C TRP A 788 -44.72 -9.69 -5.94
N ASP A 789 -43.97 -9.46 -7.01
CA ASP A 789 -44.09 -10.25 -8.25
C ASP A 789 -43.51 -11.67 -8.10
N THR A 790 -43.63 -12.51 -9.15
CA THR A 790 -43.10 -13.89 -9.13
C THR A 790 -41.57 -13.98 -9.03
N ASP A 791 -40.85 -12.89 -9.29
CA ASP A 791 -39.40 -12.77 -9.18
C ASP A 791 -38.98 -12.08 -7.85
N HIS A 792 -39.90 -11.90 -6.90
CA HIS A 792 -39.71 -11.22 -5.62
C HIS A 792 -39.32 -9.73 -5.75
N ARG A 793 -39.88 -9.02 -6.73
CA ARG A 793 -39.72 -7.57 -6.92
C ARG A 793 -40.96 -6.83 -6.47
N LEU A 794 -40.77 -5.62 -5.95
CA LEU A 794 -41.88 -4.75 -5.57
C LEU A 794 -42.66 -4.31 -6.82
N ASP A 795 -43.92 -4.72 -6.91
CA ASP A 795 -44.86 -4.32 -7.97
C ASP A 795 -46.18 -3.90 -7.30
N ILE A 796 -46.54 -2.62 -7.41
CA ILE A 796 -47.75 -2.08 -6.77
C ILE A 796 -48.58 -1.40 -7.85
N GLY A 797 -49.66 -2.05 -8.28
CA GLY A 797 -50.65 -1.51 -9.20
C GLY A 797 -51.89 -0.94 -8.49
N LEU A 798 -52.70 -0.18 -9.22
CA LEU A 798 -54.00 0.29 -8.73
C LEU A 798 -55.00 -0.87 -8.51
N SER A 799 -54.83 -1.99 -9.22
CA SER A 799 -55.57 -3.24 -9.02
C SER A 799 -55.33 -3.88 -7.66
N ASP A 800 -54.17 -3.60 -7.07
CA ASP A 800 -53.63 -4.29 -5.90
C ASP A 800 -54.06 -3.63 -4.59
N VAL A 801 -54.55 -2.39 -4.67
CA VAL A 801 -55.16 -1.63 -3.57
C VAL A 801 -56.43 -2.33 -3.08
N ALA A 802 -56.37 -2.89 -1.86
CA ALA A 802 -57.49 -3.53 -1.20
C ALA A 802 -58.51 -2.49 -0.69
N TRP A 803 -58.01 -1.41 -0.08
CA TRP A 803 -58.82 -0.27 0.35
C TRP A 803 -57.98 1.00 0.45
N LEU A 804 -58.64 2.16 0.32
CA LEU A 804 -58.03 3.49 0.43
C LEU A 804 -59.01 4.45 1.12
N GLU A 805 -58.51 5.25 2.06
CA GLU A 805 -59.24 6.35 2.69
C GLU A 805 -58.36 7.59 2.70
N ALA A 806 -58.86 8.69 2.13
CA ALA A 806 -58.23 10.00 2.17
C ALA A 806 -59.17 11.01 2.84
N GLU A 807 -58.63 11.85 3.72
CA GLU A 807 -59.37 12.87 4.45
C GLU A 807 -58.58 14.19 4.41
N LEU A 808 -59.22 15.25 3.94
CA LEU A 808 -58.74 16.62 4.03
C LEU A 808 -59.70 17.36 4.93
N THR A 809 -59.20 18.09 5.93
CA THR A 809 -60.06 18.81 6.89
C THR A 809 -59.55 20.23 7.10
N GLY A 810 -60.41 21.20 6.82
CA GLY A 810 -60.16 22.61 7.13
C GLY A 810 -59.08 23.28 6.28
N VAL A 811 -58.85 22.80 5.04
CA VAL A 811 -57.85 23.37 4.13
C VAL A 811 -58.27 24.78 3.67
N GLY A 812 -57.33 25.72 3.72
CA GLY A 812 -57.55 27.15 3.48
C GLY A 812 -57.42 27.59 2.01
N ASP A 813 -57.19 28.89 1.83
CA ASP A 813 -57.05 29.52 0.50
C ASP A 813 -55.81 29.02 -0.26
N GLU A 814 -54.80 28.55 0.47
CA GLU A 814 -53.50 28.10 -0.04
C GLU A 814 -53.65 26.98 -1.08
N LEU A 815 -54.61 26.06 -0.88
CA LEU A 815 -54.90 24.95 -1.81
C LEU A 815 -55.24 25.46 -3.21
N PHE A 816 -55.98 26.56 -3.31
CA PHE A 816 -56.43 27.13 -4.59
C PHE A 816 -55.38 28.01 -5.25
N TYR A 817 -54.35 28.43 -4.50
CA TYR A 817 -53.20 29.14 -5.05
C TYR A 817 -52.09 28.21 -5.53
N LEU A 818 -51.99 27.00 -4.95
CA LEU A 818 -51.02 25.98 -5.35
C LEU A 818 -51.44 25.18 -6.58
N LEU A 819 -52.74 24.98 -6.77
CA LEU A 819 -53.28 24.28 -7.93
C LEU A 819 -53.49 25.25 -9.11
N PRO A 820 -53.18 24.86 -10.36
CA PRO A 820 -53.40 25.69 -11.55
C PRO A 820 -54.89 25.77 -11.92
N MET A 821 -55.68 26.35 -11.03
CA MET A 821 -57.13 26.44 -11.13
C MET A 821 -57.55 27.82 -11.64
N PRO A 822 -58.61 27.94 -12.47
CA PRO A 822 -59.10 29.22 -13.01
C PRO A 822 -59.92 30.02 -11.97
N PHE A 823 -59.61 29.85 -10.68
CA PHE A 823 -60.36 30.42 -9.57
C PHE A 823 -59.41 30.97 -8.50
N LYS A 824 -59.81 32.07 -7.84
CA LYS A 824 -59.15 32.60 -6.63
C LYS A 824 -60.14 32.61 -5.47
N THR A 825 -59.67 32.29 -4.28
CA THR A 825 -60.51 32.24 -3.08
C THR A 825 -60.06 33.24 -2.03
N SER A 826 -60.99 33.59 -1.16
CA SER A 826 -60.71 34.25 0.11
C SER A 826 -61.55 33.61 1.19
N GLY A 827 -60.93 33.28 2.32
CA GLY A 827 -61.52 32.60 3.46
C GLY A 827 -62.10 31.23 3.09
N ALA A 828 -61.38 30.46 2.26
CA ALA A 828 -61.73 29.08 1.97
C ALA A 828 -61.59 28.19 3.21
N SER A 829 -62.49 27.22 3.32
CA SER A 829 -62.41 26.09 4.24
C SER A 829 -62.97 24.88 3.51
N VAL A 830 -62.10 23.95 3.18
CA VAL A 830 -62.44 22.73 2.43
C VAL A 830 -62.22 21.53 3.31
N SER A 831 -63.23 20.68 3.41
CA SER A 831 -63.11 19.34 3.95
C SER A 831 -63.58 18.32 2.91
N ALA A 832 -62.79 17.28 2.67
CA ALA A 832 -63.10 16.24 1.71
C ALA A 832 -62.75 14.87 2.29
N ARG A 833 -63.55 13.86 1.99
CA ARG A 833 -63.29 12.47 2.35
C ARG A 833 -63.57 11.59 1.14
N VAL A 834 -62.63 10.70 0.83
CA VAL A 834 -62.73 9.72 -0.24
C VAL A 834 -62.47 8.36 0.36
N GLU A 835 -63.35 7.39 0.11
CA GLU A 835 -63.20 6.01 0.56
C GLU A 835 -63.40 5.06 -0.63
N TYR A 836 -62.54 4.07 -0.73
CA TYR A 836 -62.63 2.99 -1.72
C TYR A 836 -62.36 1.64 -1.07
N GLN A 837 -63.15 0.63 -1.41
CA GLN A 837 -62.96 -0.75 -1.00
C GLN A 837 -63.17 -1.71 -2.18
N ARG A 838 -62.11 -2.43 -2.56
CA ARG A 838 -62.09 -3.29 -3.76
C ARG A 838 -63.09 -4.44 -3.69
N ASP A 839 -63.13 -5.18 -2.57
CA ASP A 839 -63.93 -6.40 -2.46
C ASP A 839 -65.44 -6.16 -2.58
N SER A 840 -65.92 -5.01 -2.07
CA SER A 840 -67.32 -4.60 -2.19
C SER A 840 -67.58 -3.70 -3.41
N HIS A 841 -66.53 -3.22 -4.08
CA HIS A 841 -66.59 -2.16 -5.11
C HIS A 841 -67.25 -0.88 -4.58
N ASP A 842 -67.17 -0.65 -3.26
CA ASP A 842 -67.71 0.56 -2.64
C ASP A 842 -66.78 1.72 -2.92
N PHE A 843 -67.33 2.80 -3.48
CA PHE A 843 -66.65 4.07 -3.64
C PHE A 843 -67.54 5.17 -3.06
N SER A 844 -66.99 5.98 -2.16
CA SER A 844 -67.69 7.13 -1.62
C SER A 844 -66.83 8.39 -1.64
N VAL A 845 -67.47 9.51 -1.95
CA VAL A 845 -66.85 10.84 -1.97
C VAL A 845 -67.78 11.80 -1.26
N GLY A 846 -67.26 12.49 -0.25
CA GLY A 846 -67.89 13.61 0.41
C GLY A 846 -66.99 14.82 0.34
N LEU A 847 -67.46 15.93 -0.22
CA LEU A 847 -66.76 17.21 -0.17
C LEU A 847 -67.70 18.25 0.40
N ALA A 848 -67.22 19.02 1.37
CA ALA A 848 -67.87 20.19 1.92
C ALA A 848 -66.87 21.34 1.90
N SER A 849 -67.19 22.39 1.15
CA SER A 849 -66.36 23.60 1.10
C SER A 849 -67.17 24.85 1.35
N GLN A 850 -66.54 25.83 1.98
CA GLN A 850 -67.05 27.16 2.22
C GLN A 850 -66.00 28.18 1.80
N PHE A 851 -66.44 29.23 1.12
CA PHE A 851 -65.60 30.31 0.64
C PHE A 851 -66.27 31.63 1.02
N GLN A 852 -65.54 32.53 1.68
CA GLN A 852 -66.07 33.89 1.88
C GLN A 852 -66.27 34.58 0.53
N LYS A 853 -65.31 34.41 -0.40
CA LYS A 853 -65.41 34.87 -1.79
C LYS A 853 -64.70 33.88 -2.71
N LEU A 854 -65.34 33.51 -3.82
CA LEU A 854 -64.73 32.81 -4.95
C LEU A 854 -64.76 33.72 -6.18
N TYR A 855 -63.62 33.88 -6.84
CA TYR A 855 -63.47 34.66 -8.07
C TYR A 855 -63.12 33.71 -9.21
N ILE A 856 -63.96 33.62 -10.24
CA ILE A 856 -63.58 32.93 -11.49
C ILE A 856 -62.79 33.91 -12.34
N THR A 857 -61.53 33.59 -12.65
CA THR A 857 -60.58 34.54 -13.24
C THR A 857 -60.94 34.93 -14.66
N ASP A 858 -61.26 33.96 -15.51
CA ASP A 858 -61.47 34.18 -16.95
C ASP A 858 -62.78 34.91 -17.28
N PRO A 859 -63.97 34.50 -16.78
CA PRO A 859 -65.21 35.24 -17.00
C PRO A 859 -65.34 36.45 -16.06
N GLY A 860 -64.44 36.62 -15.09
CA GLY A 860 -64.44 37.74 -14.15
C GLY A 860 -65.71 37.82 -13.29
N ILE A 861 -66.19 36.67 -12.81
CA ILE A 861 -67.41 36.57 -11.98
C ILE A 861 -67.00 36.32 -10.53
N GLN A 862 -67.61 37.07 -9.60
CA GLN A 862 -67.42 36.87 -8.16
C GLN A 862 -68.64 36.18 -7.53
N PHE A 863 -68.42 35.08 -6.84
CA PHE A 863 -69.40 34.40 -5.99
C PHE A 863 -69.16 34.75 -4.53
N PRO A 864 -70.02 35.58 -3.90
CA PRO A 864 -69.94 35.87 -2.47
C PRO A 864 -70.51 34.70 -1.65
N GLY A 865 -69.91 34.40 -0.50
CA GLY A 865 -70.41 33.42 0.47
C GLY A 865 -70.76 32.07 -0.16
N LEU A 866 -69.84 31.47 -0.92
CA LEU A 866 -70.09 30.22 -1.65
C LEU A 866 -69.91 29.02 -0.71
N SER A 867 -70.91 28.14 -0.63
CA SER A 867 -70.79 26.80 -0.07
C SER A 867 -70.99 25.78 -1.17
N ALA A 868 -70.10 24.79 -1.25
CA ALA A 868 -70.23 23.68 -2.20
C ALA A 868 -70.22 22.34 -1.47
N TYR A 869 -71.16 21.48 -1.82
CA TYR A 869 -71.28 20.12 -1.30
C TYR A 869 -71.28 19.14 -2.45
N ILE A 870 -70.45 18.10 -2.37
CA ILE A 870 -70.45 16.96 -3.29
C ILE A 870 -70.67 15.71 -2.44
N THR A 871 -71.57 14.83 -2.88
CA THR A 871 -71.85 13.57 -2.19
C THR A 871 -72.12 12.47 -3.22
N TYR A 872 -71.40 11.37 -3.06
CA TYR A 872 -71.58 10.13 -3.81
C TYR A 872 -71.27 8.94 -2.89
N PRO A 873 -72.11 7.89 -2.83
CA PRO A 873 -73.49 7.88 -3.32
C PRO A 873 -74.41 8.77 -2.46
N ASP A 874 -75.33 9.51 -3.08
CA ASP A 874 -76.36 10.27 -2.36
C ASP A 874 -77.69 9.49 -2.32
N GLN A 875 -78.01 8.92 -1.15
CA GLN A 875 -79.26 8.19 -0.94
C GLN A 875 -80.53 9.07 -1.00
N GLN A 876 -80.38 10.40 -1.04
CA GLN A 876 -81.49 11.35 -1.12
C GLN A 876 -81.74 11.87 -2.54
N ALA A 877 -80.97 11.43 -3.54
CA ALA A 877 -81.08 11.87 -4.94
C ALA A 877 -82.19 11.18 -5.75
N GLY A 878 -82.95 10.27 -5.12
CA GLY A 878 -84.07 9.53 -5.72
C GLY A 878 -83.61 8.24 -6.40
N ASP A 879 -84.53 7.53 -7.07
CA ASP A 879 -84.25 6.21 -7.66
C ASP A 879 -83.41 6.25 -8.96
N ARG A 880 -83.16 7.43 -9.51
CA ARG A 880 -82.52 7.63 -10.83
C ARG A 880 -81.12 8.25 -10.77
N TYR A 881 -80.79 8.98 -9.72
CA TYR A 881 -79.51 9.66 -9.60
C TYR A 881 -78.86 9.19 -8.30
N ASN A 882 -77.57 8.94 -8.33
CA ASN A 882 -76.79 8.47 -7.18
C ASN A 882 -75.64 9.41 -6.82
N GLY A 883 -75.43 10.51 -7.55
CA GLY A 883 -74.51 11.59 -7.18
C GLY A 883 -75.22 12.94 -7.05
N ARG A 884 -74.76 13.79 -6.13
CA ARG A 884 -75.26 15.16 -5.96
C ARG A 884 -74.12 16.15 -5.80
N VAL A 885 -74.19 17.25 -6.54
CA VAL A 885 -73.40 18.47 -6.34
C VAL A 885 -74.35 19.62 -6.02
N THR A 886 -74.10 20.35 -4.95
CA THR A 886 -74.89 21.53 -4.57
C THR A 886 -73.97 22.72 -4.37
N LEU A 887 -74.24 23.81 -5.08
CA LEU A 887 -73.55 25.09 -4.92
C LEU A 887 -74.54 26.11 -4.39
N THR A 888 -74.18 26.85 -3.35
CA THR A 888 -75.01 27.92 -2.79
C THR A 888 -74.16 29.17 -2.60
N SER A 889 -74.54 30.30 -3.19
CA SER A 889 -73.82 31.58 -3.08
C SER A 889 -74.76 32.70 -2.70
N GLY A 890 -74.36 33.56 -1.75
CA GLY A 890 -75.12 34.75 -1.35
C GLY A 890 -74.68 35.34 -0.02
N GLU A 891 -75.01 36.62 0.19
CA GLU A 891 -74.82 37.34 1.46
C GLU A 891 -76.20 37.81 1.98
N GLY A 892 -76.71 37.18 3.05
CA GLY A 892 -77.99 37.52 3.67
C GLY A 892 -79.05 36.41 3.55
N GLN A 893 -80.19 36.57 4.22
CA GLN A 893 -81.22 35.53 4.33
C GLN A 893 -82.15 35.40 3.11
N SER A 894 -82.11 36.36 2.17
CA SER A 894 -83.07 36.44 1.07
C SER A 894 -82.46 36.49 -0.33
N ALA A 895 -81.17 36.81 -0.45
CA ALA A 895 -80.47 36.93 -1.74
C ALA A 895 -79.52 35.74 -1.93
N SER A 896 -79.82 34.84 -2.85
CA SER A 896 -79.04 33.61 -3.03
C SER A 896 -79.14 33.05 -4.45
N MET A 897 -78.06 32.39 -4.87
CA MET A 897 -78.04 31.43 -5.96
C MET A 897 -77.94 30.04 -5.35
N GLN A 898 -78.78 29.12 -5.80
CA GLN A 898 -78.66 27.70 -5.47
C GLN A 898 -78.63 26.90 -6.76
N THR A 899 -77.56 26.15 -6.98
CA THR A 899 -77.41 25.20 -8.09
C THR A 899 -77.37 23.80 -7.52
N THR A 900 -78.20 22.90 -8.06
CA THR A 900 -78.15 21.46 -7.77
C THR A 900 -77.90 20.71 -9.06
N VAL A 901 -76.86 19.87 -9.06
CA VAL A 901 -76.57 18.92 -10.14
C VAL A 901 -76.75 17.51 -9.56
N LEU A 902 -77.63 16.73 -10.17
CA LEU A 902 -77.81 15.31 -9.90
C LEU A 902 -77.13 14.53 -11.03
N LEU A 903 -76.38 13.49 -10.64
CA LEU A 903 -75.57 12.66 -11.54
C LEU A 903 -76.01 11.21 -11.43
N ASP A 904 -76.12 10.53 -12.56
CA ASP A 904 -76.36 9.10 -12.66
C ASP A 904 -75.04 8.45 -13.07
N VAL A 905 -74.38 7.80 -12.12
CA VAL A 905 -73.05 7.20 -12.26
C VAL A 905 -73.22 5.69 -12.25
N GLU A 906 -72.56 4.98 -13.18
CA GLU A 906 -72.61 3.52 -13.24
C GLU A 906 -72.11 2.89 -11.92
N GLU A 907 -72.82 1.87 -11.41
CA GLU A 907 -72.57 1.26 -10.09
C GLU A 907 -71.20 0.55 -9.98
N ASN A 908 -70.54 0.22 -11.10
CA ASN A 908 -69.29 -0.54 -11.11
C ASN A 908 -68.06 0.36 -11.29
N PHE A 909 -67.57 0.94 -10.20
CA PHE A 909 -66.23 1.55 -10.21
C PHE A 909 -65.17 0.47 -10.34
N SER A 910 -64.33 0.57 -11.38
CA SER A 910 -63.18 -0.31 -11.58
C SER A 910 -61.93 0.52 -11.83
N PHE A 911 -60.86 0.23 -11.09
CA PHE A 911 -59.53 0.78 -11.31
C PHE A 911 -58.63 -0.15 -12.15
N SER A 912 -59.23 -1.04 -12.95
CA SER A 912 -58.48 -1.87 -13.90
C SER A 912 -57.84 -1.02 -15.00
N ASP A 913 -56.60 -1.34 -15.37
CA ASP A 913 -55.81 -0.59 -16.36
C ASP A 913 -56.52 -0.36 -17.73
N ASP A 914 -57.49 -1.20 -18.09
CA ASP A 914 -58.22 -1.15 -19.36
C ASP A 914 -59.61 -0.44 -19.28
N ALA A 915 -60.06 0.02 -18.11
CA ALA A 915 -61.41 0.57 -17.92
C ALA A 915 -61.42 2.09 -17.65
N VAL A 916 -62.49 2.77 -18.09
CA VAL A 916 -62.76 4.15 -17.66
C VAL A 916 -63.29 4.09 -16.22
N PRO A 917 -62.61 4.72 -15.24
CA PRO A 917 -62.91 4.53 -13.83
C PRO A 917 -64.26 5.11 -13.37
N LEU A 918 -64.85 6.02 -14.16
CA LEU A 918 -66.14 6.64 -13.92
C LEU A 918 -66.92 6.74 -15.23
N VAL A 919 -68.07 6.06 -15.31
CA VAL A 919 -69.02 6.21 -16.43
C VAL A 919 -70.24 6.97 -15.92
N LEU A 920 -70.49 8.14 -16.51
CA LEU A 920 -71.71 8.90 -16.27
C LEU A 920 -72.76 8.43 -17.29
N GLU A 921 -73.98 8.13 -16.86
CA GLU A 921 -75.09 7.72 -17.74
C GLU A 921 -76.04 8.89 -18.03
N GLY A 922 -76.17 9.83 -17.09
CA GLY A 922 -77.05 10.99 -17.25
C GLY A 922 -76.82 12.07 -16.20
N TYR A 923 -77.41 13.24 -16.42
CA TYR A 923 -77.36 14.35 -15.47
C TYR A 923 -78.65 15.18 -15.47
N SER A 924 -78.90 15.87 -14.35
CA SER A 924 -79.88 16.94 -14.23
C SER A 924 -79.27 18.12 -13.48
N LEU A 925 -79.36 19.31 -14.05
CA LEU A 925 -78.88 20.57 -13.50
C LEU A 925 -80.06 21.52 -13.37
N GLU A 926 -80.22 22.08 -12.17
CA GLU A 926 -81.17 23.15 -11.88
C GLU A 926 -80.44 24.27 -11.12
N THR A 927 -80.64 25.51 -11.54
CA THR A 927 -80.09 26.70 -10.87
C THR A 927 -81.18 27.72 -10.66
N ASP A 928 -81.42 28.08 -9.40
CA ASP A 928 -82.34 29.12 -9.00
C ASP A 928 -81.58 30.35 -8.53
N PHE A 929 -81.97 31.50 -9.07
CA PHE A 929 -81.51 32.82 -8.65
C PHE A 929 -82.65 33.54 -7.93
N ASN A 930 -82.42 33.91 -6.68
CA ASN A 930 -83.34 34.72 -5.89
C ASN A 930 -82.64 36.01 -5.48
N GLN A 931 -82.87 37.09 -6.24
CA GLN A 931 -82.22 38.39 -6.04
C GLN A 931 -80.70 38.27 -5.85
N TRP A 932 -80.07 37.34 -6.56
CA TRP A 932 -78.66 37.04 -6.39
C TRP A 932 -77.83 38.21 -6.89
N GLN A 933 -76.94 38.69 -6.02
CA GLN A 933 -76.08 39.85 -6.27
C GLN A 933 -74.66 39.38 -6.54
N THR A 934 -74.09 39.86 -7.65
CA THR A 934 -72.72 39.52 -8.05
C THR A 934 -72.06 40.70 -8.77
N LEU A 935 -70.75 40.61 -8.90
CA LEU A 935 -69.94 41.46 -9.77
C LEU A 935 -69.57 40.65 -11.01
N VAL A 936 -69.92 41.19 -12.19
CA VAL A 936 -69.61 40.61 -13.50
C VAL A 936 -68.77 41.61 -14.29
N ALA A 937 -67.63 41.16 -14.80
CA ALA A 937 -66.77 41.99 -15.66
C ALA A 937 -67.57 42.61 -16.82
N GLY A 938 -67.35 43.91 -17.09
CA GLY A 938 -68.07 44.67 -18.14
C GLY A 938 -69.50 45.12 -17.78
N VAL A 939 -70.20 44.41 -16.90
CA VAL A 939 -71.56 44.78 -16.42
C VAL A 939 -71.54 45.47 -15.06
N GLY A 940 -70.49 45.29 -14.26
CA GLY A 940 -70.39 45.84 -12.90
C GLY A 940 -71.21 45.04 -11.89
N TRP A 941 -71.90 45.73 -11.00
CA TRP A 941 -72.78 45.08 -10.01
C TRP A 941 -74.12 44.71 -10.67
N LEU A 942 -74.57 43.48 -10.45
CA LEU A 942 -75.75 42.87 -11.06
C LEU A 942 -76.59 42.14 -10.00
N GLU A 943 -77.90 42.37 -9.99
CA GLU A 943 -78.89 41.62 -9.22
C GLU A 943 -79.86 40.91 -10.18
N ILE A 944 -79.91 39.58 -10.13
CA ILE A 944 -80.77 38.75 -10.99
C ILE A 944 -81.69 37.81 -10.20
N SER A 945 -82.87 37.55 -10.76
CA SER A 945 -83.78 36.49 -10.32
C SER A 945 -84.21 35.63 -11.50
N GLY A 946 -84.51 34.36 -11.29
CA GLY A 946 -84.95 33.46 -12.35
C GLY A 946 -84.44 32.04 -12.14
N SER A 947 -84.60 31.20 -13.14
CA SER A 947 -84.08 29.83 -13.10
C SER A 947 -83.54 29.37 -14.44
N LEU A 948 -82.52 28.52 -14.37
CA LEU A 948 -81.89 27.83 -15.48
C LEU A 948 -81.95 26.32 -15.22
N PHE A 949 -82.16 25.55 -16.28
CA PHE A 949 -82.29 24.10 -16.23
C PHE A 949 -81.57 23.45 -17.42
N SER A 950 -80.98 22.29 -17.20
CA SER A 950 -80.44 21.39 -18.22
C SER A 950 -80.55 19.94 -17.75
N SER A 951 -80.86 18.99 -18.62
CA SER A 951 -80.82 17.56 -18.29
C SER A 951 -80.57 16.74 -19.54
N SER A 952 -79.81 15.65 -19.42
CA SER A 952 -79.64 14.67 -20.50
C SER A 952 -79.51 13.24 -19.96
N ASP A 953 -80.00 12.29 -20.75
CA ASP A 953 -79.82 10.84 -20.58
C ASP A 953 -78.90 10.25 -21.67
N ASP A 954 -78.42 11.09 -22.58
CA ASP A 954 -77.44 10.73 -23.59
C ASP A 954 -76.31 11.75 -23.54
N LEU A 955 -75.16 11.33 -23.04
CA LEU A 955 -73.97 12.18 -22.94
C LEU A 955 -73.25 12.39 -24.28
N GLN A 956 -73.68 11.72 -25.35
CA GLN A 956 -73.25 12.04 -26.71
C GLN A 956 -73.98 13.26 -27.27
N GLU A 957 -75.14 13.61 -26.71
CA GLU A 957 -75.83 14.84 -27.05
C GLU A 957 -75.22 16.05 -26.33
N LYS A 958 -75.18 17.16 -27.04
CA LYS A 958 -74.63 18.42 -26.54
C LYS A 958 -75.53 18.99 -25.44
N PRO A 959 -74.99 19.39 -24.27
CA PRO A 959 -75.79 19.93 -23.17
C PRO A 959 -76.61 21.16 -23.57
N ALA A 960 -77.90 21.20 -23.21
CA ALA A 960 -78.81 22.29 -23.54
C ALA A 960 -79.31 23.04 -22.28
N ILE A 961 -78.81 24.26 -22.07
CA ILE A 961 -79.24 25.12 -20.95
C ILE A 961 -80.38 26.01 -21.40
N SER A 962 -81.51 25.93 -20.69
CA SER A 962 -82.69 26.75 -20.97
C SER A 962 -83.23 27.41 -19.71
N GLY A 963 -83.85 28.58 -19.86
CA GLY A 963 -84.45 29.25 -18.71
C GLY A 963 -84.79 30.72 -18.94
N LYS A 964 -85.19 31.38 -17.86
CA LYS A 964 -85.54 32.80 -17.85
C LYS A 964 -84.81 33.50 -16.72
N LEU A 965 -84.13 34.59 -17.06
CA LEU A 965 -83.44 35.46 -16.13
C LEU A 965 -84.07 36.85 -16.18
N ASN A 966 -84.31 37.42 -15.01
CA ASN A 966 -84.77 38.79 -14.84
C ASN A 966 -83.68 39.60 -14.15
N ILE A 967 -83.22 40.66 -14.81
CA ILE A 967 -82.33 41.66 -14.24
C ILE A 967 -83.18 42.58 -13.38
N ASN A 968 -83.05 42.45 -12.07
CA ASN A 968 -83.76 43.30 -11.12
C ASN A 968 -83.10 44.68 -11.04
N GLN A 969 -81.76 44.69 -10.97
CA GLN A 969 -80.93 45.90 -10.98
C GLN A 969 -79.56 45.59 -11.59
N ALA A 970 -78.96 46.55 -12.28
CA ALA A 970 -77.58 46.42 -12.77
C ALA A 970 -76.94 47.80 -12.90
N THR A 971 -75.62 47.90 -12.76
CA THR A 971 -74.86 49.14 -13.03
C THR A 971 -73.71 48.89 -14.00
N ILE A 972 -74.01 49.01 -15.29
CA ILE A 972 -73.07 48.90 -16.40
C ILE A 972 -72.16 50.12 -16.39
N SER A 973 -70.88 49.89 -16.09
CA SER A 973 -69.86 50.94 -16.01
C SER A 973 -68.75 50.62 -17.01
N MET A 974 -68.68 51.36 -18.12
CA MET A 974 -67.52 51.30 -19.01
C MET A 974 -66.47 52.28 -18.48
N GLY A 975 -65.43 51.76 -17.83
CA GLY A 975 -64.23 52.55 -17.52
C GLY A 975 -63.54 52.94 -18.82
N GLY A 976 -63.29 54.24 -19.03
CA GLY A 976 -62.60 54.77 -20.23
C GLY A 976 -61.10 54.45 -20.30
N GLY A 977 -60.70 53.25 -19.87
CA GLY A 977 -59.31 52.84 -19.72
C GLY A 977 -59.25 51.37 -19.32
N GLY A 978 -59.98 50.54 -20.04
CA GLY A 978 -59.83 49.10 -20.02
C GLY A 978 -59.76 48.67 -21.46
N THR A 979 -58.56 48.47 -21.98
CA THR A 979 -58.38 47.59 -23.11
C THR A 979 -59.17 46.32 -22.80
N LEU A 980 -60.21 46.06 -23.58
CA LEU A 980 -60.65 44.70 -23.82
C LEU A 980 -59.54 44.03 -24.65
N GLU A 981 -58.36 43.87 -24.05
CA GLU A 981 -57.47 42.75 -24.34
C GLU A 981 -58.00 41.53 -23.57
N GLY A 982 -59.29 41.25 -23.76
CA GLY A 982 -59.67 39.86 -23.89
C GLY A 982 -59.08 39.46 -25.23
N SER A 983 -58.06 38.63 -25.19
CA SER A 983 -57.58 37.89 -26.35
C SER A 983 -58.79 37.34 -27.09
N ALA A 984 -59.24 38.04 -28.14
CA ALA A 984 -59.77 37.38 -29.32
C ALA A 984 -58.55 36.65 -29.88
N GLY A 985 -58.28 35.49 -29.28
CA GLY A 985 -57.23 34.61 -29.75
C GLY A 985 -57.49 34.40 -31.22
N GLU A 986 -56.58 34.89 -32.05
CA GLU A 986 -56.41 34.39 -33.40
C GLU A 986 -55.97 32.92 -33.28
N THR A 987 -56.90 32.03 -32.94
CA THR A 987 -56.85 30.67 -33.43
C THR A 987 -57.19 30.74 -34.90
N SER A 988 -56.14 30.83 -35.69
CA SER A 988 -56.16 30.50 -37.09
C SER A 988 -56.69 29.06 -37.25
N GLY A 989 -57.92 28.93 -37.73
CA GLY A 989 -58.48 27.68 -38.26
C GLY A 989 -59.49 26.96 -37.38
N GLY A 990 -60.77 27.24 -37.58
CA GLY A 990 -61.90 26.47 -37.05
C GLY A 990 -62.88 27.37 -36.32
N GLN A 991 -64.02 27.67 -36.96
CA GLN A 991 -65.17 28.24 -36.27
C GLN A 991 -65.71 27.14 -35.33
N GLY A 992 -65.16 27.07 -34.11
CA GLY A 992 -65.48 26.03 -33.13
C GLY A 992 -66.93 26.13 -32.68
N ASP A 993 -67.60 24.98 -32.63
CA ASP A 993 -68.96 24.82 -32.09
C ASP A 993 -68.94 25.15 -30.58
N PHE A 994 -69.68 26.18 -30.17
CA PHE A 994 -69.82 26.58 -28.77
C PHE A 994 -70.32 25.38 -27.96
N PRO A 995 -69.65 24.90 -26.90
CA PRO A 995 -69.80 23.53 -26.38
C PRO A 995 -71.16 23.18 -25.74
N ILE A 996 -72.04 24.16 -25.58
CA ILE A 996 -73.38 24.01 -25.01
C ILE A 996 -74.42 24.71 -25.88
N ASP A 997 -75.63 24.20 -25.92
CA ASP A 997 -76.76 24.86 -26.56
C ASP A 997 -77.48 25.74 -25.53
N LEU A 998 -77.65 27.02 -25.85
CA LEU A 998 -78.32 27.99 -24.99
C LEU A 998 -79.72 28.28 -25.53
N ASN A 999 -80.67 28.45 -24.63
CA ASN A 999 -82.00 29.01 -24.89
C ASN A 999 -82.47 29.80 -23.66
N ILE A 1000 -81.91 30.99 -23.50
CA ILE A 1000 -82.10 31.81 -22.30
C ILE A 1000 -82.75 33.13 -22.70
N ARG A 1001 -83.86 33.47 -22.06
CA ARG A 1001 -84.47 34.79 -22.18
C ARG A 1001 -84.10 35.66 -20.99
N VAL A 1002 -83.56 36.85 -21.28
CA VAL A 1002 -83.14 37.84 -20.29
C VAL A 1002 -84.04 39.06 -20.39
N THR A 1003 -84.76 39.39 -19.31
CA THR A 1003 -85.64 40.56 -19.23
C THR A 1003 -85.20 41.52 -18.15
N GLY A 1004 -85.53 42.81 -18.29
CA GLY A 1004 -85.36 43.80 -17.23
C GLY A 1004 -86.11 45.09 -17.58
N ASP A 1005 -87.12 45.43 -16.78
CA ASP A 1005 -88.02 46.54 -17.11
C ASP A 1005 -87.46 47.93 -16.75
N ARG A 1006 -86.56 47.99 -15.76
CA ARG A 1006 -85.93 49.20 -15.19
C ARG A 1006 -84.82 48.82 -14.22
N GLY A 1007 -84.10 49.80 -13.68
CA GLY A 1007 -83.04 49.55 -12.69
C GLY A 1007 -81.70 49.10 -13.29
N ILE A 1008 -81.62 48.97 -14.62
CA ILE A 1008 -80.37 48.76 -15.36
C ILE A 1008 -79.81 50.14 -15.68
N TRP A 1009 -78.69 50.52 -15.08
CA TRP A 1009 -78.08 51.82 -15.28
C TRP A 1009 -76.80 51.68 -16.09
N PHE A 1010 -76.74 52.35 -17.24
CA PHE A 1010 -75.50 52.62 -17.96
C PHE A 1010 -74.92 53.94 -17.47
N ARG A 1011 -73.78 53.87 -16.78
CA ARG A 1011 -73.12 55.02 -16.15
C ARG A 1011 -71.65 55.11 -16.55
N ASN A 1012 -71.27 56.22 -17.15
CA ASN A 1012 -69.87 56.58 -17.35
C ASN A 1012 -69.72 58.11 -17.26
N ASN A 1013 -68.52 58.63 -17.54
CA ASN A 1013 -68.23 60.08 -17.49
C ASN A 1013 -69.09 60.91 -18.46
N TYR A 1014 -69.70 60.28 -19.47
CA TYR A 1014 -70.43 60.91 -20.55
C TYR A 1014 -71.91 60.56 -20.57
N ALA A 1015 -72.39 59.58 -19.80
CA ALA A 1015 -73.75 59.09 -19.90
C ALA A 1015 -74.24 58.58 -18.55
N ASN A 1016 -75.47 58.92 -18.22
CA ASN A 1016 -76.19 58.34 -17.09
C ASN A 1016 -77.60 58.01 -17.56
N VAL A 1017 -77.78 56.77 -18.02
CA VAL A 1017 -78.98 56.32 -18.72
C VAL A 1017 -79.52 55.08 -18.02
N GLU A 1018 -80.80 55.10 -17.68
CA GLU A 1018 -81.53 53.92 -17.25
C GLU A 1018 -82.10 53.20 -18.47
N LEU A 1019 -81.86 51.90 -18.54
CA LEU A 1019 -82.20 51.01 -19.62
C LEU A 1019 -83.28 50.00 -19.19
N SER A 1020 -84.03 49.51 -20.18
CA SER A 1020 -84.80 48.27 -20.10
C SER A 1020 -84.32 47.32 -21.20
N ALA A 1021 -84.30 46.02 -20.94
CA ALA A 1021 -83.82 45.00 -21.88
C ALA A 1021 -84.81 43.84 -22.00
N ASP A 1022 -85.04 43.35 -23.21
CA ASP A 1022 -85.69 42.06 -23.50
C ASP A 1022 -84.87 41.40 -24.61
N VAL A 1023 -84.05 40.42 -24.23
CA VAL A 1023 -83.02 39.82 -25.07
C VAL A 1023 -83.09 38.30 -24.97
N ASP A 1024 -83.10 37.63 -26.11
CA ASP A 1024 -82.98 36.19 -26.23
C ASP A 1024 -81.55 35.82 -26.62
N ILE A 1025 -80.97 34.87 -25.88
CA ILE A 1025 -79.64 34.31 -26.11
C ILE A 1025 -79.85 32.85 -26.51
N THR A 1026 -79.50 32.52 -27.75
CA THR A 1026 -79.71 31.18 -28.33
C THR A 1026 -78.47 30.67 -29.02
N THR A 1027 -78.19 29.37 -28.94
CA THR A 1027 -77.16 28.73 -29.77
C THR A 1027 -77.79 28.18 -31.05
N VAL A 1028 -77.26 28.56 -32.22
CA VAL A 1028 -77.70 28.03 -33.52
C VAL A 1028 -76.49 27.60 -34.32
N ARG A 1029 -76.42 26.31 -34.70
CA ARG A 1029 -75.27 25.71 -35.43
C ARG A 1029 -73.93 26.00 -34.73
N GLY A 1030 -73.92 25.89 -33.42
CA GLY A 1030 -72.73 26.09 -32.61
C GLY A 1030 -72.28 27.53 -32.42
N GLN A 1031 -73.10 28.50 -32.76
CA GLN A 1031 -72.79 29.91 -32.57
C GLN A 1031 -73.82 30.54 -31.65
N VAL A 1032 -73.34 31.33 -30.67
CA VAL A 1032 -74.21 32.11 -29.80
C VAL A 1032 -74.75 33.29 -30.60
N LEU A 1033 -76.07 33.34 -30.72
CA LEU A 1033 -76.83 34.44 -31.32
C LEU A 1033 -77.58 35.16 -30.21
N ILE A 1034 -77.37 36.47 -30.13
CA ILE A 1034 -78.06 37.37 -29.21
C ILE A 1034 -78.99 38.25 -30.04
N GLY A 1035 -80.22 38.43 -29.60
CA GLY A 1035 -81.05 39.46 -30.19
C GLY A 1035 -82.26 39.84 -29.35
N GLY A 1036 -82.85 40.97 -29.69
CA GLY A 1036 -83.87 41.60 -28.87
C GLY A 1036 -83.77 43.11 -28.93
N GLU A 1037 -84.20 43.77 -27.87
CA GLU A 1037 -84.33 45.22 -27.83
C GLU A 1037 -83.87 45.77 -26.48
N VAL A 1038 -83.07 46.83 -26.52
CA VAL A 1038 -82.66 47.61 -25.34
C VAL A 1038 -83.17 49.03 -25.53
N LYS A 1039 -83.90 49.56 -24.53
CA LYS A 1039 -84.51 50.89 -24.58
C LYS A 1039 -83.97 51.78 -23.47
N ALA A 1040 -83.70 53.04 -23.78
CA ALA A 1040 -83.49 54.08 -22.80
C ALA A 1040 -84.84 54.48 -22.19
N VAL A 1041 -85.01 54.22 -20.90
CA VAL A 1041 -86.20 54.61 -20.12
C VAL A 1041 -86.11 56.09 -19.77
N ARG A 1042 -84.94 56.54 -19.33
CA ARG A 1042 -84.63 57.95 -19.03
C ARG A 1042 -83.11 58.14 -18.94
N GLY A 1043 -82.66 59.37 -19.04
CA GLY A 1043 -81.27 59.73 -18.80
C GLY A 1043 -80.77 60.81 -19.74
N GLY A 1044 -79.48 61.07 -19.66
CA GLY A 1044 -78.82 62.04 -20.51
C GLY A 1044 -77.39 61.65 -20.81
N VAL A 1045 -76.87 62.24 -21.89
CA VAL A 1045 -75.48 62.13 -22.33
C VAL A 1045 -74.85 63.51 -22.29
N TYR A 1046 -73.67 63.63 -21.70
CA TYR A 1046 -72.86 64.84 -21.68
C TYR A 1046 -71.95 64.89 -22.91
N LEU A 1047 -72.27 65.78 -23.85
CA LEU A 1047 -71.51 66.04 -25.07
C LEU A 1047 -71.10 67.50 -25.11
N LEU A 1048 -69.82 67.78 -25.39
CA LEU A 1048 -69.27 69.15 -25.49
C LEU A 1048 -69.56 70.02 -24.25
N GLY A 1049 -69.60 69.42 -23.06
CA GLY A 1049 -69.90 70.12 -21.80
C GLY A 1049 -71.38 70.50 -21.62
N ARG A 1050 -72.27 69.97 -22.46
CA ARG A 1050 -73.73 70.16 -22.39
C ARG A 1050 -74.43 68.82 -22.17
N GLU A 1051 -75.49 68.83 -21.38
CA GLU A 1051 -76.33 67.64 -21.17
C GLU A 1051 -77.39 67.56 -22.27
N PHE A 1052 -77.37 66.46 -23.03
CA PHE A 1052 -78.41 66.06 -23.96
C PHE A 1052 -79.31 65.04 -23.26
N ARG A 1053 -80.56 65.43 -23.01
CA ARG A 1053 -81.54 64.54 -22.44
C ARG A 1053 -82.09 63.62 -23.53
N ILE A 1054 -81.99 62.31 -23.33
CA ILE A 1054 -82.54 61.33 -24.26
C ILE A 1054 -84.07 61.39 -24.20
N THR A 1055 -84.71 61.64 -25.33
CA THR A 1055 -86.17 61.67 -25.49
C THR A 1055 -86.69 60.38 -26.12
N GLN A 1056 -85.87 59.73 -26.96
CA GLN A 1056 -86.07 58.40 -27.51
C GLN A 1056 -84.72 57.70 -27.59
N GLY A 1057 -84.63 56.44 -27.18
CA GLY A 1057 -83.39 55.67 -27.31
C GLY A 1057 -83.73 54.21 -27.47
N ASN A 1058 -83.77 53.75 -28.70
CA ASN A 1058 -84.01 52.36 -29.02
C ASN A 1058 -82.75 51.76 -29.65
N VAL A 1059 -82.33 50.62 -29.13
CA VAL A 1059 -81.22 49.84 -29.65
C VAL A 1059 -81.75 48.45 -29.96
N ARG A 1060 -81.87 48.15 -31.25
CA ARG A 1060 -82.32 46.84 -31.71
C ARG A 1060 -81.11 45.97 -31.98
N ILE A 1061 -81.05 44.81 -31.33
CA ILE A 1061 -80.00 43.82 -31.51
C ILE A 1061 -80.54 42.76 -32.47
N LEU A 1062 -79.90 42.66 -33.63
CA LEU A 1062 -80.22 41.67 -34.65
C LEU A 1062 -79.52 40.35 -34.32
N GLN A 1063 -80.25 39.24 -34.44
CA GLN A 1063 -79.71 37.87 -34.27
C GLN A 1063 -78.84 37.47 -35.47
N THR A 1064 -77.75 38.18 -35.70
CA THR A 1064 -76.77 37.93 -36.76
C THR A 1064 -75.41 37.63 -36.17
N ASN A 1065 -74.55 36.97 -36.95
CA ASN A 1065 -73.14 36.81 -36.64
C ASN A 1065 -72.30 37.34 -37.81
N PRO A 1066 -71.52 38.43 -37.66
CA PRO A 1066 -71.30 39.21 -36.43
C PRO A 1066 -72.57 39.92 -35.93
N LEU A 1067 -72.57 40.28 -34.64
CA LEU A 1067 -73.67 40.96 -33.93
C LEU A 1067 -74.06 42.24 -34.67
N GLY A 1068 -75.28 42.31 -35.21
CA GLY A 1068 -75.82 43.50 -35.85
C GLY A 1068 -76.57 44.35 -34.83
N VAL A 1069 -76.31 45.66 -34.79
CA VAL A 1069 -77.01 46.60 -33.90
C VAL A 1069 -77.54 47.77 -34.73
N GLU A 1070 -78.80 48.13 -34.50
CA GLU A 1070 -79.43 49.31 -35.09
C GLU A 1070 -79.78 50.30 -33.97
N LEU A 1071 -79.26 51.52 -34.10
CA LEU A 1071 -79.53 52.64 -33.19
C LEU A 1071 -80.68 53.48 -33.74
N ASP A 1072 -81.53 53.95 -32.84
CA ASP A 1072 -82.52 55.02 -33.06
C ASP A 1072 -82.61 55.85 -31.76
N ILE A 1073 -81.74 56.83 -31.66
CA ILE A 1073 -81.56 57.66 -30.47
C ILE A 1073 -81.81 59.11 -30.81
N GLN A 1074 -82.75 59.73 -30.11
CA GLN A 1074 -83.02 61.15 -30.16
C GLN A 1074 -82.74 61.77 -28.78
N ALA A 1075 -81.98 62.86 -28.76
CA ALA A 1075 -81.65 63.58 -27.54
C ALA A 1075 -81.69 65.10 -27.74
N GLU A 1076 -82.13 65.83 -26.72
CA GLU A 1076 -82.30 67.28 -26.77
C GLU A 1076 -81.45 67.99 -25.73
N ALA A 1077 -80.75 69.05 -26.12
CA ALA A 1077 -80.08 69.99 -25.24
C ALA A 1077 -80.74 71.37 -25.34
N ARG A 1078 -81.08 71.97 -24.19
CA ARG A 1078 -81.58 73.34 -24.12
C ARG A 1078 -80.46 74.28 -23.71
N ILE A 1079 -80.11 75.20 -24.60
CA ILE A 1079 -79.00 76.13 -24.42
C ILE A 1079 -79.56 77.54 -24.34
N ARG A 1080 -79.25 78.23 -23.25
CA ARG A 1080 -79.57 79.65 -23.11
C ARG A 1080 -78.39 80.47 -23.61
N SER A 1081 -78.62 81.36 -24.58
CA SER A 1081 -77.57 82.27 -25.06
C SER A 1081 -77.07 83.16 -23.93
N SER A 1082 -75.75 83.22 -23.77
CA SER A 1082 -75.08 84.03 -22.76
C SER A 1082 -75.15 85.53 -23.06
N VAL A 1083 -75.56 85.90 -24.27
CA VAL A 1083 -75.65 87.30 -24.74
C VAL A 1083 -77.11 87.78 -24.76
N SER A 1084 -78.01 87.08 -25.46
CA SER A 1084 -79.43 87.48 -25.58
C SER A 1084 -80.34 86.90 -24.50
N GLY A 1085 -79.92 85.87 -23.77
CA GLY A 1085 -80.77 85.16 -22.80
C GLY A 1085 -81.89 84.32 -23.43
N ALA A 1086 -81.94 84.23 -24.77
CA ALA A 1086 -82.86 83.39 -25.54
C ALA A 1086 -82.54 81.89 -25.37
N GLU A 1087 -83.57 81.07 -25.36
CA GLU A 1087 -83.45 79.60 -25.23
C GLU A 1087 -83.50 78.95 -26.62
N TYR A 1088 -82.53 78.09 -26.88
CA TYR A 1088 -82.39 77.32 -28.10
C TYR A 1088 -82.44 75.83 -27.75
N THR A 1089 -83.22 75.05 -28.49
CA THR A 1089 -83.26 73.59 -28.34
C THR A 1089 -82.49 72.96 -29.49
N ILE A 1090 -81.49 72.16 -29.16
CA ILE A 1090 -80.70 71.41 -30.14
C ILE A 1090 -81.06 69.95 -29.98
N THR A 1091 -81.62 69.37 -31.03
CA THR A 1091 -81.97 67.97 -31.12
C THR A 1091 -80.89 67.24 -31.91
N VAL A 1092 -80.32 66.20 -31.32
CA VAL A 1092 -79.43 65.25 -31.99
C VAL A 1092 -80.27 64.01 -32.28
N THR A 1093 -80.22 63.53 -33.52
CA THR A 1093 -80.74 62.20 -33.88
C THR A 1093 -79.58 61.36 -34.36
N VAL A 1094 -79.41 60.19 -33.77
CA VAL A 1094 -78.39 59.19 -34.10
C VAL A 1094 -79.13 57.94 -34.55
N ALA A 1095 -79.02 57.59 -35.83
CA ALA A 1095 -79.69 56.44 -36.41
C ALA A 1095 -78.70 55.53 -37.16
N GLY A 1096 -79.02 54.24 -37.30
CA GLY A 1096 -78.23 53.30 -38.10
C GLY A 1096 -77.23 52.48 -37.28
N ASN A 1097 -76.18 51.97 -37.94
CA ASN A 1097 -75.19 51.09 -37.33
C ASN A 1097 -74.27 51.89 -36.38
N PRO A 1098 -74.00 51.43 -35.14
CA PRO A 1098 -73.03 52.07 -34.25
C PRO A 1098 -71.63 52.31 -34.86
N GLU A 1099 -71.19 51.47 -35.80
CA GLU A 1099 -69.89 51.61 -36.49
C GLU A 1099 -69.89 52.75 -37.52
N GLU A 1100 -71.05 53.07 -38.10
CA GLU A 1100 -71.25 54.16 -39.06
C GLU A 1100 -72.61 54.86 -38.79
N PRO A 1101 -72.73 55.61 -37.67
CA PRO A 1101 -74.00 56.21 -37.29
C PRO A 1101 -74.31 57.43 -38.16
N ASP A 1102 -75.55 57.54 -38.62
CA ASP A 1102 -76.08 58.76 -39.23
C ASP A 1102 -76.47 59.74 -38.12
N ILE A 1103 -75.65 60.76 -37.92
CA ILE A 1103 -75.84 61.78 -36.87
C ILE A 1103 -76.33 63.06 -37.52
N THR A 1104 -77.56 63.45 -37.17
CA THR A 1104 -78.16 64.71 -37.63
C THR A 1104 -78.39 65.65 -36.45
N LEU A 1105 -78.08 66.93 -36.66
CA LEU A 1105 -78.30 68.01 -35.70
C LEU A 1105 -79.40 68.92 -36.24
N ALA A 1106 -80.40 69.21 -35.42
CA ALA A 1106 -81.44 70.18 -35.73
C ALA A 1106 -81.57 71.17 -34.57
N GLY A 1107 -81.51 72.47 -34.87
CA GLY A 1107 -81.62 73.52 -33.86
C GLY A 1107 -82.88 74.35 -34.07
N GLU A 1108 -83.57 74.66 -32.98
CA GLU A 1108 -84.72 75.56 -32.96
C GLU A 1108 -84.49 76.69 -31.95
N GLY A 1109 -84.69 77.93 -32.37
CA GLY A 1109 -84.63 79.12 -31.53
C GLY A 1109 -85.93 79.94 -31.56
N PRO A 1110 -85.98 81.09 -30.87
CA PRO A 1110 -87.20 81.92 -30.79
C PRO A 1110 -87.70 82.44 -32.15
N SER A 1111 -86.82 82.51 -33.14
CA SER A 1111 -87.08 83.01 -34.50
C SER A 1111 -87.28 81.90 -35.55
N GLY A 1112 -87.32 80.63 -35.14
CA GLY A 1112 -87.46 79.46 -36.02
C GLY A 1112 -86.21 78.57 -36.02
N VAL A 1113 -86.09 77.73 -37.05
CA VAL A 1113 -84.93 76.84 -37.26
C VAL A 1113 -83.66 77.66 -37.41
N ILE A 1114 -82.60 77.25 -36.72
CA ILE A 1114 -81.28 77.90 -36.76
C ILE A 1114 -80.30 77.14 -37.66
N ASP A 1115 -79.30 77.85 -38.19
CA ASP A 1115 -78.29 77.29 -39.09
C ASP A 1115 -77.22 76.48 -38.33
N ASP A 1116 -76.54 75.57 -39.00
CA ASP A 1116 -75.54 74.65 -38.42
C ASP A 1116 -74.42 75.40 -37.71
N ARG A 1117 -74.03 76.58 -38.21
CA ARG A 1117 -73.02 77.44 -37.60
C ARG A 1117 -73.46 77.98 -36.24
N ASP A 1118 -74.75 78.30 -36.10
CA ASP A 1118 -75.34 78.74 -34.82
C ASP A 1118 -75.46 77.55 -33.86
N ILE A 1119 -75.83 76.36 -34.35
CA ILE A 1119 -75.87 75.12 -33.56
C ILE A 1119 -74.48 74.82 -32.97
N VAL A 1120 -73.43 74.84 -33.80
CA VAL A 1120 -72.04 74.55 -33.36
C VAL A 1120 -71.52 75.61 -32.39
N THR A 1121 -71.78 76.90 -32.62
CA THR A 1121 -71.37 77.97 -31.71
C THR A 1121 -72.17 77.99 -30.40
N LEU A 1122 -73.45 77.65 -30.42
CA LEU A 1122 -74.25 77.47 -29.20
C LEU A 1122 -73.74 76.30 -28.36
N LEU A 1123 -73.36 75.19 -28.99
CA LEU A 1123 -72.78 74.03 -28.31
C LEU A 1123 -71.41 74.33 -27.70
N THR A 1124 -70.55 75.09 -28.39
CA THR A 1124 -69.15 75.32 -28.00
C THR A 1124 -68.94 76.57 -27.15
N ALA A 1125 -69.60 77.68 -27.47
CA ALA A 1125 -69.41 78.99 -26.86
C ALA A 1125 -70.65 79.49 -26.08
N GLY A 1126 -71.78 78.79 -26.16
CA GLY A 1126 -73.02 79.18 -25.45
C GLY A 1126 -73.66 80.47 -25.98
N MET A 1127 -73.38 80.83 -27.23
CA MET A 1127 -73.94 82.00 -27.94
C MET A 1127 -74.01 81.69 -29.44
N THR A 1128 -74.86 82.40 -30.19
CA THR A 1128 -74.99 82.24 -31.64
C THR A 1128 -73.78 82.82 -32.38
N TYR A 1129 -73.56 82.43 -33.63
CA TYR A 1129 -72.43 82.89 -34.45
C TYR A 1129 -72.50 84.40 -34.71
N GLY A 1130 -73.71 84.93 -34.86
CA GLY A 1130 -73.96 86.37 -34.97
C GLY A 1130 -73.62 87.16 -33.69
N GLU A 1131 -73.86 86.57 -32.51
CA GLU A 1131 -73.47 87.16 -31.21
C GLU A 1131 -71.96 87.10 -31.00
N LEU A 1132 -71.32 86.00 -31.43
CA LEU A 1132 -69.86 85.83 -31.35
C LEU A 1132 -69.11 86.87 -32.20
N GLN A 1133 -69.62 87.23 -33.38
CA GLN A 1133 -69.03 88.27 -34.23
C GLN A 1133 -69.10 89.69 -33.65
N GLN A 1134 -70.01 89.95 -32.70
CA GLN A 1134 -70.17 91.27 -32.09
C GLN A 1134 -69.27 91.49 -30.85
N PHE A 1135 -68.52 90.48 -30.43
CA PHE A 1135 -67.60 90.58 -29.29
C PHE A 1135 -66.21 91.12 -29.70
N ASP A 1136 -65.76 92.18 -29.01
CA ASP A 1136 -64.51 92.91 -29.29
C ASP A 1136 -63.25 92.05 -29.04
N SER A 1137 -62.28 92.12 -29.97
CA SER A 1137 -61.13 91.19 -30.09
C SER A 1137 -60.02 91.33 -29.03
N SER A 1138 -60.16 92.22 -28.06
CA SER A 1138 -59.19 92.44 -26.97
C SER A 1138 -59.50 91.70 -25.66
N ALA A 1139 -60.72 91.16 -25.51
CA ALA A 1139 -61.14 90.35 -24.35
C ALA A 1139 -61.01 88.82 -24.57
N LEU A 1140 -60.66 88.40 -25.80
CA LEU A 1140 -60.48 86.98 -26.18
C LEU A 1140 -59.16 86.36 -25.67
N GLY A 1141 -58.21 87.16 -25.18
CA GLY A 1141 -56.87 86.69 -24.78
C GLY A 1141 -56.77 85.96 -23.43
N SER A 1142 -57.67 86.23 -22.47
CA SER A 1142 -57.57 85.64 -21.11
C SER A 1142 -58.60 84.52 -20.83
N VAL A 1143 -59.68 84.46 -21.61
CA VAL A 1143 -60.72 83.42 -21.47
C VAL A 1143 -60.45 82.22 -22.40
N ALA A 1144 -59.81 82.43 -23.56
CA ALA A 1144 -59.46 81.33 -24.46
C ALA A 1144 -58.31 80.45 -23.90
N GLY A 1145 -57.34 81.03 -23.19
CA GLY A 1145 -56.15 80.30 -22.72
C GLY A 1145 -56.39 79.36 -21.54
N SER A 1146 -57.31 79.70 -20.62
CA SER A 1146 -57.59 78.88 -19.43
C SER A 1146 -58.55 77.72 -19.71
N VAL A 1147 -59.53 77.93 -20.60
CA VAL A 1147 -60.52 76.90 -20.97
C VAL A 1147 -59.92 75.87 -21.93
N LEU A 1148 -59.10 76.29 -22.91
CA LEU A 1148 -58.38 75.36 -23.79
C LEU A 1148 -57.29 74.57 -23.06
N GLY A 1149 -56.57 75.17 -22.11
CA GLY A 1149 -55.53 74.50 -21.32
C GLY A 1149 -56.09 73.40 -20.40
N GLN A 1150 -57.25 73.62 -19.80
CA GLN A 1150 -57.93 72.60 -18.99
C GLN A 1150 -58.60 71.50 -19.82
N TRP A 1151 -58.92 71.76 -21.09
CA TRP A 1151 -59.49 70.77 -22.01
C TRP A 1151 -58.39 69.86 -22.60
N LEU A 1152 -57.26 70.45 -23.01
CA LEU A 1152 -56.07 69.73 -23.51
C LEU A 1152 -55.40 68.88 -22.40
N ALA A 1153 -55.34 69.39 -21.17
CA ALA A 1153 -54.79 68.67 -20.02
C ALA A 1153 -55.65 67.50 -19.55
N ARG A 1154 -56.96 67.51 -19.84
CA ARG A 1154 -57.88 66.39 -19.52
C ARG A 1154 -57.85 65.32 -20.61
N SER A 1155 -57.90 65.72 -21.88
CA SER A 1155 -57.91 64.78 -23.02
C SER A 1155 -56.62 63.96 -23.16
N ILE A 1156 -55.46 64.49 -22.73
CA ILE A 1156 -54.16 63.79 -22.85
C ILE A 1156 -53.82 63.00 -21.57
N ARG A 1157 -54.39 63.36 -20.41
CA ARG A 1157 -54.13 62.65 -19.15
C ARG A 1157 -54.67 61.21 -19.18
N ASP A 1158 -55.84 61.04 -19.78
CA ASP A 1158 -56.55 59.76 -19.80
C ASP A 1158 -55.95 58.75 -20.80
N ASP A 1159 -55.31 59.21 -21.87
CA ASP A 1159 -54.67 58.33 -22.90
C ASP A 1159 -53.20 57.96 -22.60
N VAL A 1160 -52.49 58.71 -21.75
CA VAL A 1160 -51.03 58.54 -21.53
C VAL A 1160 -50.70 57.90 -20.17
N GLY A 1161 -51.70 57.63 -19.33
CA GLY A 1161 -51.53 56.95 -18.04
C GLY A 1161 -50.62 57.71 -17.06
N LEU A 1162 -50.72 59.05 -17.05
CA LEU A 1162 -49.97 59.95 -16.17
C LEU A 1162 -50.90 60.49 -15.08
N ASP A 1163 -50.48 60.45 -13.81
CA ASP A 1163 -51.31 60.89 -12.68
C ASP A 1163 -51.41 62.41 -12.53
N ALA A 1164 -50.45 63.15 -13.09
CA ALA A 1164 -50.44 64.60 -13.13
C ALA A 1164 -49.96 65.11 -14.49
N LEU A 1165 -50.76 65.94 -15.18
CA LEU A 1165 -50.35 66.66 -16.38
C LEU A 1165 -50.95 68.06 -16.35
N GLN A 1166 -50.12 69.11 -16.42
CA GLN A 1166 -50.50 70.52 -16.32
C GLN A 1166 -49.75 71.38 -17.34
N PHE A 1167 -50.48 72.21 -18.07
CA PHE A 1167 -49.94 73.21 -19.00
C PHE A 1167 -50.20 74.62 -18.43
N SER A 1168 -49.14 75.40 -18.21
CA SER A 1168 -49.19 76.77 -17.68
C SER A 1168 -48.62 77.76 -18.69
N PRO A 1169 -49.47 78.38 -19.54
CA PRO A 1169 -49.02 79.41 -20.48
C PRO A 1169 -48.83 80.76 -19.76
N GLY A 1170 -47.68 81.40 -20.00
CA GLY A 1170 -47.35 82.75 -19.58
C GLY A 1170 -47.31 83.70 -20.77
N PHE A 1171 -48.26 84.63 -20.86
CA PHE A 1171 -48.27 85.66 -21.89
C PHE A 1171 -47.90 87.01 -21.25
N SER A 1172 -46.70 87.51 -21.56
CA SER A 1172 -46.28 88.89 -21.27
C SER A 1172 -46.12 89.67 -22.58
N SER A 1173 -46.08 91.00 -22.54
CA SER A 1173 -46.03 91.85 -23.74
C SER A 1173 -44.82 91.61 -24.65
N ASP A 1174 -43.76 90.95 -24.14
CA ASP A 1174 -42.51 90.74 -24.88
C ASP A 1174 -42.00 89.28 -24.91
N SER A 1175 -42.74 88.29 -24.39
CA SER A 1175 -42.43 86.86 -24.59
C SER A 1175 -43.60 85.93 -24.21
N SER A 1176 -43.70 84.79 -24.93
CA SER A 1176 -44.61 83.67 -24.62
C SER A 1176 -43.81 82.51 -24.01
N SER A 1177 -44.13 82.12 -22.77
CA SER A 1177 -43.60 80.90 -22.14
C SER A 1177 -44.71 79.85 -21.98
N LEU A 1178 -44.38 78.57 -22.07
CA LEU A 1178 -45.33 77.46 -21.88
C LEU A 1178 -44.67 76.42 -20.99
N VAL A 1179 -45.00 76.44 -19.70
CA VAL A 1179 -44.46 75.48 -18.75
C VAL A 1179 -45.34 74.23 -18.75
N VAL A 1180 -44.75 73.08 -19.04
CA VAL A 1180 -45.37 71.75 -18.98
C VAL A 1180 -44.88 71.03 -17.75
N ASN A 1181 -45.80 70.50 -16.95
CA ASN A 1181 -45.51 69.62 -15.81
C ASN A 1181 -46.24 68.28 -16.01
N ALA A 1182 -45.50 67.17 -16.01
CA ALA A 1182 -46.00 65.81 -16.16
C ALA A 1182 -45.47 64.91 -15.04
N GLY A 1183 -46.29 64.07 -14.43
CA GLY A 1183 -45.87 63.15 -13.36
C GLY A 1183 -46.75 61.91 -13.20
N LYS A 1184 -46.17 60.85 -12.62
CA LYS A 1184 -46.76 59.51 -12.45
C LYS A 1184 -46.26 58.84 -11.16
N TYR A 1185 -47.13 58.10 -10.49
CA TYR A 1185 -46.79 57.11 -9.48
C TYR A 1185 -46.29 55.84 -10.18
N VAL A 1186 -44.99 55.60 -10.08
CA VAL A 1186 -44.35 54.39 -10.63
C VAL A 1186 -44.43 53.21 -9.66
N LEU A 1187 -44.59 53.51 -8.37
CA LEU A 1187 -44.92 52.57 -7.28
C LEU A 1187 -45.95 53.26 -6.38
N PRO A 1188 -46.69 52.53 -5.52
CA PRO A 1188 -47.61 53.14 -4.54
C PRO A 1188 -46.97 54.27 -3.73
N ASP A 1189 -45.66 54.16 -3.47
CA ASP A 1189 -44.89 55.07 -2.63
C ASP A 1189 -43.86 55.91 -3.41
N LEU A 1190 -43.82 55.86 -4.76
CA LEU A 1190 -42.84 56.60 -5.58
C LEU A 1190 -43.52 57.44 -6.66
N PHE A 1191 -43.47 58.76 -6.51
CA PHE A 1191 -43.99 59.74 -7.48
C PHE A 1191 -42.86 60.42 -8.26
N VAL A 1192 -42.89 60.36 -9.59
CA VAL A 1192 -41.88 60.99 -10.47
C VAL A 1192 -42.55 62.07 -11.32
N SER A 1193 -41.95 63.25 -11.43
CA SER A 1193 -42.45 64.38 -12.22
C SER A 1193 -41.35 65.11 -13.01
N TYR A 1194 -41.72 65.68 -14.15
CA TYR A 1194 -40.86 66.44 -15.05
C TYR A 1194 -41.49 67.78 -15.39
N THR A 1195 -40.76 68.88 -15.21
CA THR A 1195 -41.20 70.25 -15.49
C THR A 1195 -40.27 70.93 -16.47
N SER A 1196 -40.78 71.46 -17.59
CA SER A 1196 -39.99 72.20 -18.59
C SER A 1196 -40.78 73.33 -19.23
N ASP A 1197 -40.12 74.45 -19.53
CA ASP A 1197 -40.67 75.49 -20.41
C ASP A 1197 -40.38 75.12 -21.86
N VAL A 1198 -41.42 74.90 -22.67
CA VAL A 1198 -41.32 74.40 -24.05
C VAL A 1198 -40.74 75.45 -24.99
N PHE A 1199 -40.76 76.74 -24.59
CA PHE A 1199 -40.23 77.83 -25.41
C PHE A 1199 -38.86 78.36 -24.92
N SER A 1200 -38.33 77.85 -23.81
CA SER A 1200 -36.96 78.14 -23.35
C SER A 1200 -36.01 77.04 -23.81
N SER A 1201 -34.76 77.41 -24.13
CA SER A 1201 -33.67 76.44 -24.34
C SER A 1201 -33.06 75.92 -23.02
N ASP A 1202 -33.60 76.35 -21.87
CA ASP A 1202 -33.16 75.89 -20.56
C ASP A 1202 -33.58 74.45 -20.28
N ALA A 1203 -32.74 73.75 -19.54
CA ALA A 1203 -32.98 72.41 -19.05
C ALA A 1203 -34.25 72.27 -18.20
N GLY A 1204 -35.12 71.33 -18.56
CA GLY A 1204 -36.19 70.86 -17.69
C GLY A 1204 -35.68 70.25 -16.39
N THR A 1205 -36.52 70.28 -15.35
CA THR A 1205 -36.24 69.73 -14.01
C THR A 1205 -36.99 68.40 -13.85
N LEU A 1206 -36.28 67.32 -13.54
CA LEU A 1206 -36.84 66.03 -13.13
C LEU A 1206 -36.86 65.97 -11.60
N ARG A 1207 -37.95 65.47 -11.01
CA ARG A 1207 -38.14 65.33 -9.56
C ARG A 1207 -38.73 63.95 -9.24
N ALA A 1208 -38.18 63.26 -8.25
CA ALA A 1208 -38.70 62.00 -7.72
C ALA A 1208 -38.93 62.11 -6.21
N GLN A 1209 -40.10 61.69 -5.74
CA GLN A 1209 -40.51 61.70 -4.34
C GLN A 1209 -40.83 60.28 -3.89
N TYR A 1210 -40.10 59.76 -2.90
CA TYR A 1210 -40.36 58.47 -2.27
C TYR A 1210 -40.96 58.67 -0.88
N PHE A 1211 -42.19 58.21 -0.69
CA PHE A 1211 -42.96 58.34 0.54
C PHE A 1211 -42.74 57.14 1.45
N PHE A 1212 -42.04 57.31 2.57
CA PHE A 1212 -42.01 56.28 3.61
C PHE A 1212 -43.34 56.25 4.38
N ASN A 1213 -43.98 57.41 4.53
CA ASN A 1213 -45.36 57.61 4.96
C ASN A 1213 -45.82 59.04 4.60
N ARG A 1214 -47.05 59.42 4.96
CA ARG A 1214 -47.63 60.74 4.60
C ARG A 1214 -46.89 61.95 5.18
N ASP A 1215 -46.17 61.78 6.30
CA ASP A 1215 -45.49 62.88 7.00
C ASP A 1215 -43.95 62.77 6.88
N PHE A 1216 -43.41 61.76 6.18
CA PHE A 1216 -41.98 61.52 5.98
C PHE A 1216 -41.68 61.03 4.56
N PHE A 1217 -41.01 61.87 3.75
CA PHE A 1217 -40.66 61.52 2.37
C PHE A 1217 -39.31 62.10 1.95
N LEU A 1218 -38.67 61.43 1.01
CA LEU A 1218 -37.41 61.86 0.39
C LEU A 1218 -37.69 62.41 -1.00
N GLU A 1219 -37.21 63.61 -1.30
CA GLU A 1219 -37.32 64.24 -2.61
C GLU A 1219 -35.93 64.39 -3.24
N GLY A 1220 -35.74 63.84 -4.44
CA GLY A 1220 -34.58 64.11 -5.29
C GLY A 1220 -34.99 64.97 -6.47
N SER A 1221 -34.19 66.00 -6.80
CA SER A 1221 -34.41 66.82 -7.99
C SER A 1221 -33.12 67.05 -8.78
N ALA A 1222 -33.21 67.04 -10.12
CA ALA A 1222 -32.08 67.26 -11.01
C ALA A 1222 -32.50 68.13 -12.22
N LYS A 1223 -31.72 69.17 -12.53
CA LYS A 1223 -31.87 69.97 -13.76
C LYS A 1223 -31.01 69.37 -14.88
N SER A 1224 -31.63 68.99 -15.98
CA SER A 1224 -30.97 68.29 -17.09
C SER A 1224 -30.48 69.23 -18.19
N THR A 1225 -29.29 69.85 -18.06
CA THR A 1225 -28.66 70.58 -19.19
C THR A 1225 -27.87 69.63 -20.09
N LEU A 1226 -28.01 69.78 -21.41
CA LEU A 1226 -27.27 69.05 -22.45
C LEU A 1226 -25.74 69.27 -22.42
N THR A 1227 -25.25 70.06 -21.47
CA THR A 1227 -23.82 70.34 -21.23
C THR A 1227 -23.48 70.17 -19.75
N GLY A 1228 -23.53 68.94 -19.26
CA GLY A 1228 -22.48 68.36 -18.40
C GLY A 1228 -22.17 68.96 -17.02
N ASN A 1229 -23.04 69.76 -16.40
CA ASN A 1229 -22.96 70.06 -14.96
C ASN A 1229 -24.35 69.93 -14.34
N GLN A 1230 -24.58 68.85 -13.59
CA GLN A 1230 -25.81 68.65 -12.82
C GLN A 1230 -25.53 69.01 -11.36
N ASP A 1231 -26.36 69.88 -10.78
CA ASP A 1231 -26.48 70.06 -9.33
C ASP A 1231 -27.68 69.19 -8.87
N PRO A 1232 -27.49 67.88 -8.59
CA PRO A 1232 -28.55 67.10 -7.97
C PRO A 1232 -28.77 67.61 -6.54
N SER A 1233 -30.03 67.91 -6.19
CA SER A 1233 -30.42 68.16 -4.80
C SER A 1233 -31.19 66.95 -4.26
N LEU A 1234 -30.90 66.59 -3.02
CA LEU A 1234 -31.64 65.60 -2.27
C LEU A 1234 -32.13 66.26 -0.99
N GLU A 1235 -33.43 66.30 -0.80
CA GLU A 1235 -34.09 66.94 0.33
C GLU A 1235 -34.93 65.90 1.09
N LEU A 1236 -34.73 65.82 2.40
CA LEU A 1236 -35.55 64.98 3.26
C LEU A 1236 -36.61 65.84 3.94
N HIS A 1237 -37.88 65.54 3.65
CA HIS A 1237 -39.02 66.29 4.15
C HIS A 1237 -39.69 65.47 5.25
N TYR A 1238 -39.77 66.04 6.45
CA TYR A 1238 -40.52 65.47 7.57
C TYR A 1238 -41.41 66.53 8.21
N THR A 1239 -42.66 66.16 8.51
CA THR A 1239 -43.61 67.03 9.19
C THR A 1239 -43.77 66.56 10.63
N TYR A 1240 -43.25 67.32 11.58
CA TYR A 1240 -43.45 67.07 13.01
C TYR A 1240 -44.67 67.85 13.50
N ARG A 1241 -45.78 67.18 13.81
CA ARG A 1241 -46.97 67.81 14.43
C ARG A 1241 -46.76 67.87 15.95
N TYR A 1242 -46.77 69.08 16.53
CA TYR A 1242 -46.71 69.32 17.97
C TYR A 1242 -48.10 69.49 18.57
#